data_AF-A0A0D9NRN2-F1
#
_entry.id   AF-A0A0D9NRN2-F1
#
_cell.length_a   1.000
_cell.length_b   1.000
_cell.length_c   1.000
_cell.angle_alpha   90.00
_cell.angle_beta   90.00
_cell.angle_gamma   90.00
#
_symmetry.space_group_name_H-M   'P 1'
#
loop_
_entity.id
_entity.type
_entity.pdbx_description
1 polymer ?
#
loop_
_entity_poly.entity_id
_entity_poly.type
_entity_poly.pdbx_seq_one_letter_code
_entity_poly.pdbx_strand_id
1 'polypeptide(L)'
;MQVPLFRLQCGVNSYEWGKKGNQSAAARFAAATPSDELSIQADKPYAELWMGTHPSNPSKDLKTGRTLLDLCSENQQLLSSSVSAKYGAKLPFLFKVLSINKGLSIQAHPNKKLAEQLHARDPKNYPDDNHKPEMAIAITPFEGLCGFRPLSEIAHFLETVGPLRELVGDEVSGEFVKTVKGNDEGAKKAALKKAFGTLMASSAEDVAKGITKLVGLAKSQGAEFASGGVESTSGEVLSELVTRLHGQFGEDIGIFVLFFLNFVKLQAGEALFLVADDIHAYLSGDIIECMAASDNVVRAGLTPKFKDVTTLVDMLTYNYAPIDEQKMTPTDYPYATMNRAAYSSGSAVDLYDPPIEEFAVVRAVLKGPGAKATFEPLEGPSILICTNGKGRISVGPTAHEIKEGYVFFRRNELDNLREDLGPYYHRPSPRSDSVDTVSNHNRTNSGGGVTGSPGSGIMSQRNRSGRGSNRSNGNNSHGEEAQIWDSCKSQLAEIVSGINAENDNLSELVDMDKKVGATDPEKIPNDSLKQMEQLCRNGVKFSEANVASIKAVMEQLKIMRAVIVAKEQAEGGSSAPTGKRNARDSAAAAAASLYDFDGAGDSPVPSPIGGSSRKYGDRSSNRDRDSMPPKADSVEPQGSSGTGNGGGPSGSTASGSAAAAAAAASNKSKVVFSKGDAVAFKPRTGGEGVSDWIMGEVAQVLGEGKSRRYKVLDIEPDDQSKQKEYRTSASSMIPITPESQASTLKDWESGQVVLALYPNTTTFYKAEVHSMDSQGRVALKFEGENDSTTLQQVERRFVIEYRA
;
A
#
# COMPACT_ATOMS: atom_id res chain seq x y z
N MET A 1 27.53 16.01 -14.77
CA MET A 1 27.49 14.79 -13.93
C MET A 1 26.52 15.02 -12.78
N GLN A 2 25.40 14.30 -12.74
CA GLN A 2 24.50 14.28 -11.59
C GLN A 2 25.03 13.29 -10.53
N VAL A 3 24.60 13.43 -9.28
CA VAL A 3 25.05 12.55 -8.19
C VAL A 3 24.25 11.24 -8.24
N PRO A 4 24.87 10.04 -8.30
CA PRO A 4 24.14 8.77 -8.45
C PRO A 4 23.37 8.35 -7.18
N LEU A 5 23.73 8.93 -6.04
CA LEU A 5 23.14 8.70 -4.72
C LEU A 5 23.11 10.04 -3.98
N PHE A 6 21.95 10.50 -3.52
CA PHE A 6 21.83 11.71 -2.71
C PHE A 6 20.87 11.51 -1.52
N ARG A 7 21.04 12.33 -0.48
CA ARG A 7 20.29 12.22 0.78
C ARG A 7 18.99 13.02 0.71
N LEU A 8 17.89 12.43 1.16
CA LEU A 8 16.60 13.10 1.25
C LEU A 8 16.36 13.70 2.63
N GLN A 9 15.70 14.85 2.66
CA GLN A 9 14.87 15.32 3.76
C GLN A 9 13.43 14.91 3.46
N CYS A 10 12.85 14.07 4.32
CA CYS A 10 11.51 13.51 4.14
C CYS A 10 10.54 14.13 5.16
N GLY A 11 9.33 14.45 4.73
CA GLY A 11 8.33 15.13 5.57
C GLY A 11 7.55 14.17 6.47
N VAL A 12 7.05 14.68 7.60
CA VAL A 12 6.43 13.87 8.66
C VAL A 12 5.02 14.36 9.02
N ASN A 13 4.03 13.49 8.84
CA ASN A 13 2.63 13.75 9.13
C ASN A 13 2.33 13.57 10.63
N SER A 14 1.45 14.42 11.17
CA SER A 14 1.13 14.50 12.61
C SER A 14 -0.33 14.09 12.91
N TYR A 15 -0.76 12.92 12.45
CA TYR A 15 -2.11 12.41 12.68
C TYR A 15 -2.31 11.88 14.11
N GLU A 16 -3.51 12.03 14.67
CA GLU A 16 -3.81 11.74 16.09
C GLU A 16 -3.57 10.30 16.55
N TRP A 17 -3.57 9.34 15.63
CA TRP A 17 -3.30 7.93 15.93
C TRP A 17 -1.81 7.64 16.13
N GLY A 18 -0.92 8.57 15.76
CA GLY A 18 0.53 8.40 15.80
C GLY A 18 1.13 8.38 17.22
N LYS A 19 2.29 7.75 17.38
CA LYS A 19 3.06 7.77 18.63
C LYS A 19 3.52 9.19 18.98
N LYS A 20 3.58 9.49 20.28
CA LYS A 20 3.92 10.82 20.80
C LYS A 20 5.43 11.09 20.81
N GLY A 21 5.84 12.23 20.26
CA GLY A 21 7.20 12.75 20.31
C GLY A 21 8.27 11.71 19.97
N ASN A 22 9.28 11.58 20.82
CA ASN A 22 10.39 10.64 20.64
C ASN A 22 10.02 9.15 20.72
N GLN A 23 8.77 8.79 21.09
CA GLN A 23 8.30 7.40 20.98
C GLN A 23 8.00 7.02 19.52
N SER A 24 7.80 8.01 18.63
CA SER A 24 7.54 7.77 17.22
C SER A 24 8.82 7.46 16.44
N ALA A 25 8.82 6.35 15.72
CA ALA A 25 9.85 6.06 14.72
C ALA A 25 9.87 7.12 13.62
N ALA A 26 8.69 7.56 13.14
CA ALA A 26 8.57 8.60 12.13
C ALA A 26 9.17 9.94 12.60
N ALA A 27 8.94 10.35 13.86
CA ALA A 27 9.56 11.56 14.43
C ALA A 27 11.08 11.46 14.51
N ARG A 28 11.60 10.36 15.12
CA ARG A 28 13.04 10.15 15.29
C ARG A 28 13.76 10.08 13.95
N PHE A 29 13.16 9.44 12.94
CA PHE A 29 13.75 9.31 11.62
C PHE A 29 13.72 10.64 10.85
N ALA A 30 12.61 11.40 10.92
CA ALA A 30 12.56 12.75 10.35
C ALA A 30 13.66 13.65 10.93
N ALA A 31 13.78 13.72 12.26
CA ALA A 31 14.77 14.55 12.95
C ALA A 31 16.23 14.08 12.81
N ALA A 32 16.47 12.86 12.29
CA ALA A 32 17.82 12.43 11.92
C ALA A 32 18.40 13.25 10.75
N THR A 33 17.54 13.90 9.98
CA THR A 33 17.88 14.92 8.96
C THR A 33 17.50 16.30 9.48
N PRO A 34 18.47 17.13 9.92
CA PRO A 34 18.16 18.45 10.49
C PRO A 34 17.42 19.36 9.50
N SER A 35 16.41 20.07 9.99
CA SER A 35 15.79 21.20 9.33
C SER A 35 15.38 22.25 10.37
N ASP A 36 15.33 23.52 9.97
CA ASP A 36 14.90 24.61 10.85
C ASP A 36 13.38 24.55 11.18
N GLU A 37 12.64 23.74 10.43
CA GLU A 37 11.18 23.55 10.52
C GLU A 37 10.78 22.50 11.57
N LEU A 38 11.65 21.54 11.91
CA LEU A 38 11.29 20.35 12.70
C LEU A 38 11.96 20.31 14.09
N SER A 39 11.17 20.59 15.12
CA SER A 39 11.47 20.22 16.51
C SER A 39 10.48 19.15 16.99
N ILE A 40 10.98 18.11 17.66
CA ILE A 40 10.12 17.04 18.21
C ILE A 40 9.47 17.54 19.50
N GLN A 41 8.16 17.79 19.45
CA GLN A 41 7.35 18.11 20.63
C GLN A 41 6.95 16.83 21.35
N ALA A 42 7.16 16.76 22.67
CA ALA A 42 7.00 15.53 23.45
C ALA A 42 5.58 14.93 23.37
N ASP A 43 4.54 15.77 23.43
CA ASP A 43 3.14 15.36 23.43
C ASP A 43 2.47 15.33 22.05
N LYS A 44 3.13 15.84 21.00
CA LYS A 44 2.57 15.85 19.65
C LYS A 44 2.66 14.44 19.05
N PRO A 45 1.58 13.91 18.44
CA PRO A 45 1.66 12.65 17.71
C PRO A 45 2.38 12.84 16.36
N TYR A 46 3.24 11.90 16.00
CA TYR A 46 3.91 11.83 14.70
C TYR A 46 3.65 10.45 14.12
N ALA A 47 2.91 10.41 13.01
CA ALA A 47 2.21 9.21 12.54
C ALA A 47 2.93 8.54 11.37
N GLU A 48 3.35 9.33 10.37
CA GLU A 48 3.93 8.80 9.12
C GLU A 48 5.11 9.66 8.65
N LEU A 49 6.22 9.03 8.25
CA LEU A 49 7.30 9.65 7.48
C LEU A 49 7.10 9.30 6.00
N TRP A 50 7.00 10.29 5.10
CA TRP A 50 6.76 10.05 3.67
C TRP A 50 8.03 10.20 2.82
N MET A 51 8.32 9.15 2.05
CA MET A 51 9.51 9.03 1.21
C MET A 51 9.06 8.77 -0.24
N GLY A 52 9.16 9.78 -1.09
CA GLY A 52 8.74 9.68 -2.49
C GLY A 52 8.36 11.00 -3.15
N THR A 53 7.67 10.90 -4.29
CA THR A 53 7.26 12.03 -5.15
C THR A 53 5.85 12.54 -4.88
N HIS A 54 5.28 12.28 -3.69
CA HIS A 54 3.91 12.71 -3.38
C HIS A 54 3.84 14.22 -3.10
N PRO A 55 2.94 14.98 -3.77
CA PRO A 55 2.93 16.44 -3.67
C PRO A 55 2.57 16.97 -2.27
N SER A 56 1.64 16.32 -1.57
CA SER A 56 1.10 16.80 -0.28
C SER A 56 2.08 16.77 0.89
N ASN A 57 3.15 15.97 0.81
CA ASN A 57 4.21 15.90 1.83
C ASN A 57 5.54 15.49 1.17
N PRO A 58 6.19 16.42 0.43
CA PRO A 58 7.21 16.07 -0.54
C PRO A 58 8.57 15.76 0.10
N SER A 59 9.23 14.71 -0.38
CA SER A 59 10.66 14.52 -0.11
C SER A 59 11.49 15.52 -0.89
N LYS A 60 12.52 16.09 -0.26
CA LYS A 60 13.43 17.09 -0.83
C LYS A 60 14.87 16.56 -0.87
N ASP A 61 15.67 16.91 -1.88
CA ASP A 61 17.12 16.73 -1.81
C ASP A 61 17.70 17.65 -0.73
N LEU A 62 18.42 17.08 0.24
CA LEU A 62 19.01 17.81 1.36
C LEU A 62 20.04 18.87 0.91
N LYS A 63 20.66 18.72 -0.28
CA LYS A 63 21.67 19.65 -0.77
C LYS A 63 21.09 20.87 -1.48
N THR A 64 20.02 20.70 -2.27
CA THR A 64 19.43 21.76 -3.10
C THR A 64 18.06 22.25 -2.63
N GLY A 65 17.42 21.57 -1.68
CA GLY A 65 16.08 21.87 -1.17
C GLY A 65 14.93 21.57 -2.15
N ARG A 66 15.25 21.14 -3.38
CA ARG A 66 14.29 20.81 -4.44
C ARG A 66 13.50 19.55 -4.12
N THR A 67 12.24 19.47 -4.54
CA THR A 67 11.46 18.24 -4.31
C THR A 67 11.91 17.12 -5.26
N LEU A 68 11.76 15.88 -4.83
CA LEU A 68 12.04 14.70 -5.66
C LEU A 68 11.12 14.65 -6.90
N LEU A 69 9.90 15.19 -6.79
CA LEU A 69 8.96 15.30 -7.91
C LEU A 69 9.48 16.25 -9.00
N ASP A 70 10.02 17.41 -8.62
CA ASP A 70 10.62 18.36 -9.58
C ASP A 70 11.83 17.72 -10.28
N LEU A 71 12.69 17.04 -9.52
CA LEU A 71 13.90 16.39 -10.03
C LEU A 71 13.57 15.28 -11.04
N CYS A 72 12.59 14.42 -10.75
CA CYS A 72 12.13 13.39 -11.68
C CYS A 72 11.35 13.94 -12.88
N SER A 73 10.66 15.09 -12.72
CA SER A 73 9.95 15.77 -13.82
C SER A 73 10.90 16.44 -14.81
N GLU A 74 12.00 17.02 -14.33
CA GLU A 74 13.05 17.59 -15.20
C GLU A 74 14.01 16.54 -15.76
N ASN A 75 14.21 15.41 -15.07
CA ASN A 75 15.04 14.32 -15.59
C ASN A 75 14.44 12.93 -15.33
N GLN A 76 13.73 12.42 -16.34
CA GLN A 76 13.19 11.05 -16.34
C GLN A 76 14.27 9.95 -16.29
N GLN A 77 15.54 10.23 -16.65
CA GLN A 77 16.64 9.27 -16.44
C GLN A 77 16.86 8.90 -14.96
N LEU A 78 16.29 9.67 -14.00
CA LEU A 78 16.31 9.28 -12.59
C LEU A 78 15.42 8.06 -12.28
N LEU A 79 14.35 7.85 -13.06
CA LEU A 79 13.35 6.80 -12.88
C LEU A 79 13.63 5.53 -13.70
N SER A 80 14.40 5.62 -14.79
CA SER A 80 14.48 4.66 -15.91
C SER A 80 13.45 4.89 -17.01
N SER A 81 13.84 4.53 -18.23
CA SER A 81 12.98 4.61 -19.42
C SER A 81 11.72 3.75 -19.30
N SER A 82 11.85 2.55 -18.71
CA SER A 82 10.76 1.60 -18.49
C SER A 82 9.73 2.11 -17.46
N VAL A 83 10.18 2.66 -16.34
CA VAL A 83 9.30 3.24 -15.31
C VAL A 83 8.64 4.52 -15.83
N SER A 84 9.37 5.44 -16.47
CA SER A 84 8.78 6.69 -16.97
C SER A 84 7.82 6.50 -18.14
N ALA A 85 7.98 5.47 -18.97
CA ALA A 85 7.00 5.15 -20.02
C ALA A 85 5.64 4.71 -19.43
N LYS A 86 5.63 4.07 -18.26
CA LYS A 86 4.43 3.50 -17.62
C LYS A 86 3.79 4.40 -16.55
N TYR A 87 4.61 5.10 -15.76
CA TYR A 87 4.18 5.91 -14.61
C TYR A 87 4.54 7.40 -14.72
N GLY A 88 5.19 7.82 -15.82
CA GLY A 88 5.50 9.22 -16.11
C GLY A 88 6.63 9.79 -15.25
N ALA A 89 6.41 10.97 -14.68
CA ALA A 89 7.39 11.71 -13.87
C ALA A 89 7.34 11.38 -12.36
N LYS A 90 6.53 10.40 -11.96
CA LYS A 90 6.32 10.01 -10.56
C LYS A 90 6.96 8.65 -10.28
N LEU A 91 7.26 8.38 -9.01
CA LEU A 91 7.47 7.01 -8.56
C LEU A 91 6.13 6.25 -8.59
N PRO A 92 6.11 4.97 -8.99
CA PRO A 92 4.89 4.13 -8.93
C PRO A 92 4.40 3.87 -7.50
N PHE A 93 5.32 3.96 -6.52
CA PHE A 93 5.07 3.71 -5.12
C PHE A 93 5.23 4.96 -4.24
N LEU A 94 4.54 4.96 -3.10
CA LEU A 94 4.84 5.79 -1.94
C LEU A 94 5.40 4.87 -0.84
N PHE A 95 6.58 5.21 -0.34
CA PHE A 95 7.26 4.47 0.72
C PHE A 95 7.15 5.26 2.03
N LYS A 96 6.80 4.59 3.14
CA LYS A 96 6.57 5.25 4.43
C LYS A 96 7.18 4.50 5.60
N VAL A 97 7.31 5.20 6.72
CA VAL A 97 7.39 4.61 8.06
C VAL A 97 6.15 5.03 8.83
N LEU A 98 5.32 4.07 9.22
CA LEU A 98 4.16 4.28 10.10
C LEU A 98 4.57 4.02 11.55
N SER A 99 4.02 4.81 12.48
CA SER A 99 4.34 4.73 13.91
C SER A 99 3.07 4.86 14.76
N ILE A 100 2.48 3.71 15.07
CA ILE A 100 1.05 3.53 15.39
C ILE A 100 0.85 3.40 16.92
N ASN A 101 -0.07 4.20 17.46
CA ASN A 101 -0.39 4.27 18.90
C ASN A 101 -1.87 4.05 19.21
N LYS A 102 -2.77 4.56 18.36
CA LYS A 102 -4.17 4.12 18.26
C LYS A 102 -4.32 3.29 16.98
N GLY A 103 -5.37 2.47 16.89
CA GLY A 103 -5.72 1.81 15.65
C GLY A 103 -5.99 2.79 14.50
N LEU A 104 -5.86 2.28 13.28
CA LEU A 104 -6.33 2.93 12.06
C LEU A 104 -7.74 2.41 11.72
N SER A 105 -8.40 3.07 10.77
CA SER A 105 -9.70 2.62 10.27
C SER A 105 -9.61 1.22 9.68
N ILE A 106 -10.56 0.34 10.01
CA ILE A 106 -10.72 -0.92 9.28
C ILE A 106 -11.13 -0.56 7.85
N GLN A 107 -10.39 -1.08 6.88
CA GLN A 107 -10.47 -0.62 5.50
C GLN A 107 -10.24 -1.75 4.48
N ALA A 108 -10.62 -1.49 3.24
CA ALA A 108 -10.29 -2.27 2.06
C ALA A 108 -10.03 -1.33 0.87
N HIS A 109 -9.22 -1.78 -0.08
CA HIS A 109 -8.84 -1.01 -1.27
C HIS A 109 -9.41 -1.62 -2.54
N PRO A 110 -10.07 -0.85 -3.40
CA PRO A 110 -10.67 -1.40 -4.62
C PRO A 110 -9.61 -1.88 -5.62
N ASN A 111 -9.89 -2.99 -6.29
CA ASN A 111 -9.17 -3.35 -7.51
C ASN A 111 -9.27 -2.23 -8.58
N LYS A 112 -8.33 -2.19 -9.54
CA LYS A 112 -8.20 -1.10 -10.52
C LYS A 112 -9.51 -0.80 -11.27
N LYS A 113 -10.20 -1.84 -11.73
CA LYS A 113 -11.47 -1.71 -12.47
C LYS A 113 -12.61 -1.18 -11.58
N LEU A 114 -12.61 -1.47 -10.28
CA LEU A 114 -13.56 -0.90 -9.33
C LEU A 114 -13.18 0.54 -8.97
N ALA A 115 -11.90 0.85 -8.79
CA ALA A 115 -11.40 2.20 -8.53
C ALA A 115 -11.83 3.19 -9.63
N GLU A 116 -11.65 2.83 -10.90
CA GLU A 116 -12.14 3.58 -12.08
C GLU A 116 -13.64 3.91 -11.99
N GLN A 117 -14.47 2.92 -11.61
CA GLN A 117 -15.92 3.10 -11.48
C GLN A 117 -16.31 3.96 -10.28
N LEU A 118 -15.60 3.80 -9.16
CA LEU A 118 -15.85 4.56 -7.94
C LEU A 118 -15.44 6.03 -8.08
N HIS A 119 -14.29 6.30 -8.69
CA HIS A 119 -13.83 7.65 -9.05
C HIS A 119 -14.81 8.35 -10.01
N ALA A 120 -15.29 7.65 -11.04
CA ALA A 120 -16.28 8.19 -11.97
C ALA A 120 -17.66 8.44 -11.33
N ARG A 121 -17.99 7.74 -10.24
CA ARG A 121 -19.28 7.82 -9.53
C ARG A 121 -19.28 8.86 -8.41
N ASP A 122 -18.23 8.91 -7.60
CA ASP A 122 -18.07 9.74 -6.42
C ASP A 122 -16.59 10.15 -6.23
N PRO A 123 -16.09 11.12 -7.02
CA PRO A 123 -14.70 11.56 -6.95
C PRO A 123 -14.36 12.32 -5.65
N LYS A 124 -15.32 12.59 -4.75
CA LYS A 124 -15.02 13.18 -3.44
C LYS A 124 -14.53 12.13 -2.44
N ASN A 125 -15.09 10.91 -2.47
CA ASN A 125 -14.65 9.83 -1.58
C ASN A 125 -13.60 8.91 -2.23
N TYR A 126 -13.49 8.94 -3.56
CA TYR A 126 -12.56 8.13 -4.35
C TYR A 126 -11.73 9.06 -5.27
N PRO A 127 -10.62 9.64 -4.78
CA PRO A 127 -9.98 10.81 -5.41
C PRO A 127 -9.18 10.49 -6.69
N ASP A 128 -8.91 9.21 -6.96
CA ASP A 128 -8.15 8.75 -8.13
C ASP A 128 -8.74 7.46 -8.71
N ASP A 129 -8.38 7.12 -9.95
CA ASP A 129 -8.84 5.92 -10.64
C ASP A 129 -8.04 4.65 -10.29
N ASN A 130 -7.15 4.68 -9.29
CA ASN A 130 -6.10 3.69 -9.15
C ASN A 130 -6.33 2.68 -8.02
N HIS A 131 -5.72 1.50 -8.16
CA HIS A 131 -5.69 0.52 -7.07
C HIS A 131 -4.65 0.87 -6.01
N LYS A 132 -4.80 0.30 -4.82
CA LYS A 132 -3.92 0.53 -3.68
C LYS A 132 -3.51 -0.81 -3.04
N PRO A 133 -2.72 -1.65 -3.73
CA PRO A 133 -1.99 -2.73 -3.07
C PRO A 133 -0.98 -2.14 -2.08
N GLU A 134 -0.93 -2.71 -0.88
CA GLU A 134 -0.06 -2.25 0.22
C GLU A 134 0.74 -3.41 0.80
N MET A 135 1.90 -3.11 1.38
CA MET A 135 2.76 -4.09 2.06
C MET A 135 3.33 -3.50 3.35
N ALA A 136 3.07 -4.19 4.45
CA ALA A 136 3.54 -3.83 5.79
C ALA A 136 4.68 -4.75 6.22
N ILE A 137 5.83 -4.19 6.62
CA ILE A 137 6.97 -4.94 7.19
C ILE A 137 7.28 -4.38 8.58
N ALA A 138 7.25 -5.23 9.60
CA ALA A 138 7.44 -4.80 10.99
C ALA A 138 8.87 -4.31 11.30
N ILE A 139 8.98 -3.13 11.92
CA ILE A 139 10.24 -2.58 12.47
C ILE A 139 10.33 -2.87 13.98
N THR A 140 9.22 -2.75 14.68
CA THR A 140 9.03 -3.16 16.08
C THR A 140 7.85 -4.16 16.16
N PRO A 141 7.62 -4.86 17.29
CA PRO A 141 6.46 -5.73 17.43
C PRO A 141 5.17 -4.98 17.07
N PHE A 142 4.43 -5.54 16.12
CA PHE A 142 3.27 -4.91 15.47
C PHE A 142 2.03 -5.77 15.64
N GLU A 143 0.87 -5.12 15.72
CA GLU A 143 -0.44 -5.75 15.78
C GLU A 143 -1.36 -5.19 14.69
N GLY A 144 -2.16 -6.06 14.08
CA GLY A 144 -3.12 -5.70 13.04
C GLY A 144 -4.32 -6.63 12.97
N LEU A 145 -5.20 -6.35 12.01
CA LEU A 145 -6.25 -7.23 11.51
C LEU A 145 -6.02 -7.45 10.01
N CYS A 146 -6.19 -8.67 9.50
CA CYS A 146 -5.93 -8.99 8.08
C CYS A 146 -6.80 -10.15 7.58
N GLY A 147 -7.62 -9.90 6.55
CA GLY A 147 -8.54 -10.85 5.93
C GLY A 147 -9.60 -11.40 6.89
N PHE A 148 -10.56 -12.17 6.37
CA PHE A 148 -11.47 -12.91 7.24
C PHE A 148 -10.75 -14.10 7.89
N ARG A 149 -11.08 -14.39 9.14
CA ARG A 149 -10.58 -15.58 9.84
C ARG A 149 -11.27 -16.87 9.37
N PRO A 150 -10.70 -18.07 9.62
CA PRO A 150 -11.33 -19.33 9.29
C PRO A 150 -12.78 -19.42 9.81
N LEU A 151 -13.69 -19.91 8.98
CA LEU A 151 -15.13 -19.83 9.24
C LEU A 151 -15.59 -20.55 10.52
N SER A 152 -14.83 -21.57 10.97
CA SER A 152 -15.05 -22.25 12.25
C SER A 152 -14.88 -21.32 13.45
N GLU A 153 -13.95 -20.38 13.38
CA GLU A 153 -13.73 -19.37 14.42
C GLU A 153 -14.89 -18.36 14.44
N ILE A 154 -15.34 -17.89 13.26
CA ILE A 154 -16.50 -17.00 13.14
C ILE A 154 -17.77 -17.70 13.67
N ALA A 155 -17.94 -19.00 13.37
CA ALA A 155 -19.03 -19.79 13.89
C ALA A 155 -18.99 -19.90 15.42
N HIS A 156 -17.81 -20.15 16.00
CA HIS A 156 -17.62 -20.14 17.46
C HIS A 156 -17.96 -18.79 18.08
N PHE A 157 -17.58 -17.66 17.48
CA PHE A 157 -17.96 -16.34 17.99
C PHE A 157 -19.46 -16.06 17.88
N LEU A 158 -20.13 -16.52 16.81
CA LEU A 158 -21.60 -16.46 16.69
C LEU A 158 -22.32 -17.40 17.68
N GLU A 159 -21.67 -18.49 18.13
CA GLU A 159 -22.21 -19.38 19.16
C GLU A 159 -21.94 -18.85 20.59
N THR A 160 -20.82 -18.16 20.85
CA THR A 160 -20.37 -17.77 22.21
C THR A 160 -20.51 -16.28 22.57
N VAL A 161 -20.39 -15.36 21.60
CA VAL A 161 -20.44 -13.91 21.84
C VAL A 161 -21.88 -13.40 21.64
N GLY A 162 -22.68 -13.51 22.69
CA GLY A 162 -24.11 -13.12 22.68
C GLY A 162 -24.41 -11.78 21.97
N PRO A 163 -23.74 -10.66 22.30
CA PRO A 163 -23.99 -9.37 21.64
C PRO A 163 -23.64 -9.31 20.14
N LEU A 164 -22.71 -10.16 19.67
CA LEU A 164 -22.42 -10.29 18.23
C LEU A 164 -23.57 -11.01 17.52
N ARG A 165 -24.04 -12.11 18.13
CA ARG A 165 -25.19 -12.89 17.67
C ARG A 165 -26.49 -12.08 17.67
N GLU A 166 -26.68 -11.18 18.63
CA GLU A 166 -27.82 -10.25 18.67
C GLU A 166 -27.85 -9.33 17.44
N LEU A 167 -26.70 -8.82 16.98
CA LEU A 167 -26.61 -7.94 15.80
C LEU A 167 -26.70 -8.70 14.47
N VAL A 168 -26.08 -9.89 14.38
CA VAL A 168 -26.16 -10.74 13.17
C VAL A 168 -27.52 -11.45 13.06
N GLY A 169 -28.22 -11.66 14.18
CA GLY A 169 -29.51 -12.32 14.27
C GLY A 169 -29.43 -13.84 14.35
N ASP A 170 -30.35 -14.47 15.09
CA ASP A 170 -30.39 -15.92 15.32
C ASP A 170 -30.49 -16.75 14.04
N GLU A 171 -31.31 -16.32 13.08
CA GLU A 171 -31.54 -17.05 11.83
C GLU A 171 -30.27 -17.10 10.96
N VAL A 172 -29.63 -15.93 10.76
CA VAL A 172 -28.40 -15.81 9.95
C VAL A 172 -27.24 -16.50 10.64
N SER A 173 -27.13 -16.38 11.97
CA SER A 173 -26.11 -17.08 12.77
C SER A 173 -26.27 -18.60 12.67
N GLY A 174 -27.50 -19.12 12.82
CA GLY A 174 -27.79 -20.55 12.70
C GLY A 174 -27.59 -21.10 11.29
N GLU A 175 -27.95 -20.34 10.26
CA GLU A 175 -27.68 -20.68 8.86
C GLU A 175 -26.17 -20.72 8.57
N PHE A 176 -25.41 -19.73 9.04
CA PHE A 176 -23.96 -19.69 8.91
C PHE A 176 -23.31 -20.91 9.57
N VAL A 177 -23.58 -21.14 10.87
CA VAL A 177 -23.08 -22.30 11.64
C VAL A 177 -23.39 -23.64 10.97
N LYS A 178 -24.55 -23.77 10.33
CA LYS A 178 -24.95 -24.96 9.56
C LYS A 178 -24.18 -25.07 8.24
N THR A 179 -23.99 -23.96 7.51
CA THR A 179 -23.37 -23.92 6.18
C THR A 179 -21.86 -24.16 6.25
N VAL A 180 -21.19 -23.64 7.28
CA VAL A 180 -19.75 -23.86 7.53
C VAL A 180 -19.39 -25.34 7.69
N LYS A 181 -20.33 -26.16 8.18
CA LYS A 181 -20.18 -27.61 8.37
C LYS A 181 -20.38 -28.41 7.06
N GLY A 182 -20.63 -27.75 5.92
CA GLY A 182 -20.69 -28.34 4.59
C GLY A 182 -19.39 -28.19 3.77
N ASN A 183 -19.41 -28.66 2.52
CA ASN A 183 -18.26 -28.64 1.60
C ASN A 183 -18.45 -27.72 0.38
N ASP A 184 -19.46 -26.86 0.39
CA ASP A 184 -19.74 -25.90 -0.68
C ASP A 184 -19.11 -24.54 -0.34
N GLU A 185 -17.96 -24.26 -0.96
CA GLU A 185 -17.22 -23.00 -0.76
C GLU A 185 -17.97 -21.77 -1.31
N GLY A 186 -18.85 -21.96 -2.31
CA GLY A 186 -19.71 -20.88 -2.81
C GLY A 186 -20.79 -20.51 -1.81
N ALA A 187 -21.47 -21.51 -1.24
CA ALA A 187 -22.44 -21.32 -0.17
C ALA A 187 -21.80 -20.74 1.10
N LYS A 188 -20.58 -21.18 1.46
CA LYS A 188 -19.80 -20.62 2.57
C LYS A 188 -19.49 -19.13 2.38
N LYS A 189 -18.97 -18.73 1.21
CA LYS A 189 -18.73 -17.30 0.91
C LYS A 189 -20.02 -16.48 0.93
N ALA A 190 -21.11 -17.01 0.38
CA ALA A 190 -22.41 -16.35 0.43
C ALA A 190 -22.93 -16.18 1.87
N ALA A 191 -22.77 -17.20 2.73
CA ALA A 191 -23.15 -17.12 4.14
C ALA A 191 -22.28 -16.14 4.93
N LEU A 192 -20.96 -16.09 4.67
CA LEU A 192 -20.05 -15.10 5.27
C LEU A 192 -20.43 -13.67 4.86
N LYS A 193 -20.67 -13.45 3.56
CA LYS A 193 -21.15 -12.16 3.03
C LYS A 193 -22.48 -11.75 3.67
N LYS A 194 -23.41 -12.69 3.84
CA LYS A 194 -24.70 -12.45 4.52
C LYS A 194 -24.49 -12.03 5.98
N ALA A 195 -23.75 -12.81 6.76
CA ALA A 195 -23.51 -12.53 8.18
C ALA A 195 -22.76 -11.19 8.41
N PHE A 196 -21.71 -10.92 7.62
CA PHE A 196 -20.97 -9.67 7.68
C PHE A 196 -21.82 -8.48 7.21
N GLY A 197 -22.58 -8.64 6.13
CA GLY A 197 -23.50 -7.63 5.62
C GLY A 197 -24.61 -7.27 6.61
N THR A 198 -25.17 -8.25 7.32
CA THR A 198 -26.14 -8.01 8.40
C THR A 198 -25.52 -7.27 9.57
N LEU A 199 -24.31 -7.63 10.03
CA LEU A 199 -23.59 -6.83 11.03
C LEU A 199 -23.43 -5.38 10.55
N MET A 200 -22.86 -5.18 9.36
CA MET A 200 -22.56 -3.86 8.81
C MET A 200 -23.79 -2.98 8.53
N ALA A 201 -24.98 -3.57 8.44
CA ALA A 201 -26.26 -2.88 8.30
C ALA A 201 -26.93 -2.51 9.65
N SER A 202 -26.30 -2.84 10.79
CA SER A 202 -26.82 -2.54 12.13
C SER A 202 -26.98 -1.03 12.38
N SER A 203 -28.01 -0.64 13.13
CA SER A 203 -28.18 0.76 13.53
C SER A 203 -27.11 1.18 14.55
N ALA A 204 -26.72 2.46 14.57
CA ALA A 204 -25.78 2.98 15.55
C ALA A 204 -26.30 2.82 17.00
N GLU A 205 -27.62 2.89 17.21
CA GLU A 205 -28.24 2.69 18.52
C GLU A 205 -28.10 1.24 19.01
N ASP A 206 -28.20 0.27 18.10
CA ASP A 206 -28.08 -1.16 18.43
C ASP A 206 -26.63 -1.58 18.58
N VAL A 207 -25.71 -1.01 17.78
CA VAL A 207 -24.26 -1.13 17.99
C VAL A 207 -23.89 -0.60 19.37
N ALA A 208 -24.33 0.58 19.79
CA ALA A 208 -24.05 1.14 21.12
C ALA A 208 -24.51 0.23 22.28
N LYS A 209 -25.75 -0.28 22.21
CA LYS A 209 -26.28 -1.29 23.16
C LYS A 209 -25.41 -2.56 23.15
N GLY A 210 -25.04 -3.04 21.97
CA GLY A 210 -24.22 -4.22 21.76
C GLY A 210 -22.82 -4.05 22.38
N ILE A 211 -22.14 -2.93 22.11
CA ILE A 211 -20.81 -2.62 22.65
C ILE A 211 -20.84 -2.53 24.18
N THR A 212 -21.87 -1.90 24.76
CA THR A 212 -22.06 -1.85 26.21
C THR A 212 -22.12 -3.26 26.82
N LYS A 213 -22.88 -4.19 26.22
CA LYS A 213 -22.92 -5.60 26.65
C LYS A 213 -21.57 -6.30 26.43
N LEU A 214 -20.96 -6.13 25.26
CA LEU A 214 -19.73 -6.79 24.83
C LEU A 214 -18.55 -6.45 25.76
N VAL A 215 -18.36 -5.17 26.06
CA VAL A 215 -17.31 -4.69 26.98
C VAL A 215 -17.56 -5.16 28.42
N GLY A 216 -18.84 -5.31 28.82
CA GLY A 216 -19.21 -5.92 30.09
C GLY A 216 -18.85 -7.42 30.16
N LEU A 217 -19.08 -8.18 29.09
CA LEU A 217 -18.70 -9.59 29.00
C LEU A 217 -17.17 -9.77 29.01
N ALA A 218 -16.45 -9.02 28.18
CA ALA A 218 -14.98 -9.05 28.13
C ALA A 218 -14.38 -8.83 29.52
N LYS A 219 -14.74 -7.73 30.19
CA LYS A 219 -14.24 -7.37 31.53
C LYS A 219 -14.63 -8.34 32.64
N SER A 220 -15.72 -9.11 32.50
CA SER A 220 -16.17 -10.07 33.51
C SER A 220 -15.65 -11.49 33.29
N GLN A 221 -15.33 -11.87 32.05
CA GLN A 221 -14.81 -13.20 31.71
C GLN A 221 -13.28 -13.24 31.59
N GLY A 222 -12.63 -12.13 31.20
CA GLY A 222 -11.17 -12.03 31.13
C GLY A 222 -10.56 -13.10 30.22
N ALA A 223 -9.74 -13.99 30.77
CA ALA A 223 -9.11 -15.10 30.03
C ALA A 223 -10.11 -16.07 29.39
N GLU A 224 -11.30 -16.23 29.97
CA GLU A 224 -12.37 -17.11 29.48
C GLU A 224 -13.20 -16.47 28.34
N PHE A 225 -13.02 -15.18 28.06
CA PHE A 225 -13.84 -14.44 27.09
C PHE A 225 -13.71 -15.03 25.68
N ALA A 226 -14.78 -15.65 25.19
CA ALA A 226 -14.83 -16.33 23.88
C ALA A 226 -13.69 -17.33 23.65
N SER A 227 -13.15 -17.94 24.72
CA SER A 227 -11.99 -18.82 24.68
C SER A 227 -12.25 -20.16 23.94
N GLY A 228 -11.17 -20.86 23.58
CA GLY A 228 -11.23 -22.26 23.10
C GLY A 228 -11.58 -22.48 21.63
N GLY A 229 -12.10 -21.48 20.91
CA GLY A 229 -12.44 -21.59 19.49
C GLY A 229 -11.42 -21.03 18.50
N VAL A 230 -10.32 -20.43 18.98
CA VAL A 230 -9.24 -19.86 18.18
C VAL A 230 -7.90 -20.26 18.79
N GLU A 231 -7.05 -20.95 18.02
CA GLU A 231 -5.74 -21.43 18.51
C GLU A 231 -4.71 -20.29 18.56
N SER A 232 -4.77 -19.34 17.62
CA SER A 232 -3.82 -18.22 17.49
C SER A 232 -4.02 -17.09 18.52
N THR A 233 -5.19 -17.00 19.16
CA THR A 233 -5.59 -15.84 19.97
C THR A 233 -6.38 -16.28 21.21
N SER A 234 -5.82 -16.05 22.40
CA SER A 234 -6.49 -16.39 23.66
C SER A 234 -7.63 -15.42 24.01
N GLY A 235 -8.56 -15.87 24.87
CA GLY A 235 -9.67 -15.02 25.34
C GLY A 235 -9.21 -13.77 26.11
N GLU A 236 -8.08 -13.86 26.82
CA GLU A 236 -7.42 -12.71 27.47
C GLU A 236 -7.05 -11.63 26.44
N VAL A 237 -6.48 -12.03 25.29
CA VAL A 237 -6.11 -11.11 24.21
C VAL A 237 -7.35 -10.54 23.52
N LEU A 238 -8.40 -11.33 23.33
CA LEU A 238 -9.69 -10.82 22.79
C LEU A 238 -10.35 -9.81 23.75
N SER A 239 -10.32 -10.08 25.05
CA SER A 239 -10.84 -9.19 26.09
C SER A 239 -10.06 -7.87 26.18
N GLU A 240 -8.72 -7.96 26.07
CA GLU A 240 -7.83 -6.78 25.97
C GLU A 240 -8.17 -5.96 24.73
N LEU A 241 -8.22 -6.57 23.55
CA LEU A 241 -8.53 -5.90 22.29
C LEU A 241 -9.90 -5.20 22.30
N VAL A 242 -10.96 -5.88 22.76
CA VAL A 242 -12.30 -5.27 22.92
C VAL A 242 -12.24 -4.06 23.85
N THR A 243 -11.55 -4.18 24.99
CA THR A 243 -11.46 -3.10 25.98
C THR A 243 -10.62 -1.92 25.47
N ARG A 244 -9.51 -2.19 24.77
CA ARG A 244 -8.60 -1.18 24.19
C ARG A 244 -9.25 -0.45 23.01
N LEU A 245 -9.89 -1.16 22.09
CA LEU A 245 -10.56 -0.53 20.94
C LEU A 245 -11.76 0.31 21.40
N HIS A 246 -12.56 -0.18 22.37
CA HIS A 246 -13.56 0.66 23.03
C HIS A 246 -12.95 1.91 23.68
N GLY A 247 -11.79 1.78 24.34
CA GLY A 247 -11.06 2.93 24.91
C GLY A 247 -10.47 3.90 23.87
N GLN A 248 -10.41 3.53 22.59
CA GLN A 248 -9.89 4.37 21.50
C GLN A 248 -11.00 4.97 20.61
N PHE A 249 -12.13 4.27 20.46
CA PHE A 249 -13.19 4.60 19.49
C PHE A 249 -14.61 4.65 20.08
N GLY A 250 -14.81 4.28 21.35
CA GLY A 250 -16.13 4.22 21.98
C GLY A 250 -17.02 3.13 21.37
N GLU A 251 -18.20 3.53 20.90
CA GLU A 251 -19.28 2.64 20.43
C GLU A 251 -19.16 2.28 18.93
N ASP A 252 -17.93 2.09 18.43
CA ASP A 252 -17.67 1.83 17.00
C ASP A 252 -17.87 0.34 16.62
N ILE A 253 -18.61 0.11 15.54
CA ILE A 253 -18.90 -1.22 14.96
C ILE A 253 -17.65 -2.06 14.65
N GLY A 254 -16.50 -1.43 14.42
CA GLY A 254 -15.22 -2.11 14.19
C GLY A 254 -14.80 -3.06 15.32
N ILE A 255 -15.29 -2.83 16.54
CA ILE A 255 -15.06 -3.72 17.69
C ILE A 255 -15.83 -5.05 17.54
N PHE A 256 -16.94 -5.08 16.78
CA PHE A 256 -17.60 -6.32 16.37
C PHE A 256 -16.95 -6.94 15.12
N VAL A 257 -16.45 -6.12 14.19
CA VAL A 257 -15.71 -6.60 13.00
C VAL A 257 -14.45 -7.41 13.39
N LEU A 258 -13.85 -7.14 14.56
CA LEU A 258 -12.78 -7.93 15.18
C LEU A 258 -13.03 -9.45 15.18
N PHE A 259 -14.28 -9.88 15.38
CA PHE A 259 -14.64 -11.31 15.42
C PHE A 259 -14.75 -11.95 14.02
N PHE A 260 -14.81 -11.14 12.96
CA PHE A 260 -14.80 -11.60 11.57
C PHE A 260 -13.38 -11.66 10.97
N LEU A 261 -12.44 -10.83 11.44
CA LEU A 261 -11.10 -10.71 10.86
C LEU A 261 -10.05 -11.51 11.64
N ASN A 262 -8.98 -12.00 10.99
CA ASN A 262 -7.85 -12.52 11.75
C ASN A 262 -7.20 -11.39 12.56
N PHE A 263 -6.78 -11.69 13.78
CA PHE A 263 -5.87 -10.84 14.53
C PHE A 263 -4.44 -11.33 14.35
N VAL A 264 -3.51 -10.42 14.04
CA VAL A 264 -2.13 -10.75 13.68
C VAL A 264 -1.14 -10.02 14.57
N LYS A 265 -0.08 -10.72 14.99
CA LYS A 265 1.13 -10.14 15.56
C LYS A 265 2.32 -10.44 14.65
N LEU A 266 3.13 -9.42 14.37
CA LEU A 266 4.36 -9.54 13.60
C LEU A 266 5.58 -9.16 14.45
N GLN A 267 6.64 -9.96 14.38
CA GLN A 267 7.98 -9.62 14.87
C GLN A 267 8.77 -8.83 13.82
N ALA A 268 9.82 -8.13 14.24
CA ALA A 268 10.59 -7.24 13.36
C ALA A 268 11.23 -7.97 12.16
N GLY A 269 10.64 -7.80 10.97
CA GLY A 269 10.99 -8.51 9.73
C GLY A 269 9.95 -9.51 9.22
N GLU A 270 8.92 -9.87 9.99
CA GLU A 270 7.71 -10.46 9.42
C GLU A 270 6.92 -9.38 8.66
N ALA A 271 6.13 -9.81 7.67
CA ALA A 271 5.42 -8.93 6.76
C ALA A 271 4.02 -9.44 6.40
N LEU A 272 3.18 -8.52 5.92
CA LEU A 272 1.86 -8.78 5.33
C LEU A 272 1.82 -8.09 3.97
N PHE A 273 1.25 -8.77 2.97
CA PHE A 273 0.85 -8.15 1.70
C PHE A 273 -0.67 -8.07 1.65
N LEU A 274 -1.18 -6.86 1.40
CA LEU A 274 -2.60 -6.55 1.39
C LEU A 274 -3.07 -6.51 -0.06
N VAL A 275 -3.76 -7.58 -0.45
CA VAL A 275 -4.37 -7.71 -1.79
C VAL A 275 -5.54 -6.74 -1.95
N ALA A 276 -5.83 -6.37 -3.20
CA ALA A 276 -7.04 -5.63 -3.51
C ALA A 276 -8.30 -6.40 -3.09
N ASP A 277 -9.34 -5.65 -2.71
CA ASP A 277 -10.63 -6.13 -2.23
C ASP A 277 -10.57 -7.04 -0.98
N ASP A 278 -9.53 -6.90 -0.14
CA ASP A 278 -9.45 -7.55 1.17
C ASP A 278 -9.34 -6.56 2.35
N ILE A 279 -9.85 -6.99 3.51
CA ILE A 279 -10.19 -6.14 4.65
C ILE A 279 -9.16 -6.27 5.78
N HIS A 280 -8.66 -5.12 6.25
CA HIS A 280 -7.55 -5.07 7.21
C HIS A 280 -7.60 -3.82 8.09
N ALA A 281 -6.76 -3.78 9.13
CA ALA A 281 -6.52 -2.61 9.98
C ALA A 281 -5.15 -2.71 10.66
N TYR A 282 -4.49 -1.59 10.92
CA TYR A 282 -3.28 -1.55 11.75
C TYR A 282 -3.64 -1.09 13.16
N LEU A 283 -3.17 -1.79 14.21
CA LEU A 283 -3.62 -1.56 15.59
C LEU A 283 -2.53 -0.98 16.52
N SER A 284 -1.29 -1.44 16.40
CA SER A 284 -0.14 -0.90 17.14
C SER A 284 1.20 -1.29 16.50
N GLY A 285 2.29 -0.56 16.80
CA GLY A 285 3.65 -0.91 16.38
C GLY A 285 4.34 0.16 15.53
N ASP A 286 5.50 -0.14 14.97
CA ASP A 286 6.16 0.64 13.92
C ASP A 286 6.43 -0.26 12.72
N ILE A 287 6.07 0.19 11.52
CA ILE A 287 6.22 -0.57 10.29
C ILE A 287 6.86 0.27 9.18
N ILE A 288 7.55 -0.39 8.28
CA ILE A 288 7.69 0.08 6.89
C ILE A 288 6.36 -0.22 6.20
N GLU A 289 5.86 0.74 5.45
CA GLU A 289 4.76 0.55 4.50
C GLU A 289 5.27 0.90 3.11
N CYS A 290 4.93 0.08 2.13
CA CYS A 290 5.04 0.43 0.71
C CYS A 290 3.68 0.23 0.06
N MET A 291 3.23 1.21 -0.72
CA MET A 291 1.91 1.22 -1.34
C MET A 291 1.99 1.81 -2.75
N ALA A 292 1.12 1.39 -3.66
CA ALA A 292 0.94 2.07 -4.94
C ALA A 292 0.43 3.50 -4.74
N ALA A 293 0.70 4.40 -5.67
CA ALA A 293 0.19 5.77 -5.61
C ALA A 293 -1.34 5.83 -5.84
N SER A 294 -2.12 5.80 -4.75
CA SER A 294 -3.57 5.98 -4.69
C SER A 294 -4.00 6.39 -3.27
N ASP A 295 -5.13 7.07 -3.11
CA ASP A 295 -5.79 7.38 -1.83
C ASP A 295 -7.23 6.80 -1.73
N ASN A 296 -7.58 5.84 -2.58
CA ASN A 296 -8.84 5.09 -2.49
C ASN A 296 -8.91 4.18 -1.25
N VAL A 297 -9.87 4.45 -0.36
CA VAL A 297 -10.06 3.71 0.90
C VAL A 297 -11.55 3.56 1.24
N VAL A 298 -12.08 2.33 1.12
CA VAL A 298 -13.42 1.96 1.62
C VAL A 298 -13.30 1.55 3.08
N ARG A 299 -14.14 2.08 3.98
CA ARG A 299 -14.00 1.90 5.44
C ARG A 299 -15.14 1.10 6.06
N ALA A 300 -14.78 0.23 7.00
CA ALA A 300 -15.66 -0.69 7.72
C ALA A 300 -15.83 -0.37 9.21
N GLY A 301 -14.95 0.42 9.83
CA GLY A 301 -15.03 0.72 11.25
C GLY A 301 -13.77 1.39 11.80
N LEU A 302 -13.71 1.53 13.12
CA LEU A 302 -12.67 2.24 13.87
C LEU A 302 -12.43 3.65 13.30
N THR A 303 -13.50 4.38 12.99
CA THR A 303 -13.40 5.67 12.30
C THR A 303 -14.64 6.56 12.38
N PRO A 304 -14.49 7.87 12.65
CA PRO A 304 -15.57 8.85 12.47
C PRO A 304 -15.78 9.21 10.99
N LYS A 305 -14.88 8.81 10.07
CA LYS A 305 -14.98 9.14 8.65
C LYS A 305 -16.13 8.38 7.94
N PHE A 306 -16.43 8.83 6.73
CA PHE A 306 -17.37 8.18 5.80
C PHE A 306 -17.04 6.68 5.59
N LYS A 307 -18.11 5.87 5.56
CA LYS A 307 -18.12 4.41 5.44
C LYS A 307 -19.15 4.02 4.37
N ASP A 308 -18.69 3.61 3.20
CA ASP A 308 -19.53 3.14 2.08
C ASP A 308 -19.85 1.66 2.27
N VAL A 309 -20.82 1.37 3.16
CA VAL A 309 -21.17 0.00 3.57
C VAL A 309 -21.60 -0.87 2.39
N THR A 310 -22.34 -0.32 1.42
CA THR A 310 -22.78 -1.06 0.24
C THR A 310 -21.58 -1.47 -0.62
N THR A 311 -20.70 -0.52 -0.96
CA THR A 311 -19.50 -0.83 -1.75
C THR A 311 -18.58 -1.80 -1.01
N LEU A 312 -18.43 -1.65 0.31
CA LEU A 312 -17.66 -2.58 1.16
C LEU A 312 -18.20 -4.01 1.08
N VAL A 313 -19.50 -4.21 1.30
CA VAL A 313 -20.11 -5.56 1.31
C VAL A 313 -20.16 -6.17 -0.10
N ASP A 314 -20.14 -5.35 -1.15
CA ASP A 314 -20.09 -5.83 -2.54
C ASP A 314 -18.70 -6.08 -3.11
N MET A 315 -17.66 -5.36 -2.68
CA MET A 315 -16.30 -5.54 -3.21
C MET A 315 -15.58 -6.77 -2.65
N LEU A 316 -15.75 -7.08 -1.36
CA LEU A 316 -14.81 -7.95 -0.64
C LEU A 316 -14.71 -9.38 -1.22
N THR A 317 -13.49 -9.92 -1.25
CA THR A 317 -13.23 -11.28 -1.78
C THR A 317 -13.87 -12.40 -0.96
N TYR A 318 -14.17 -12.15 0.32
CA TYR A 318 -14.59 -13.13 1.32
C TYR A 318 -13.68 -14.36 1.39
N ASN A 319 -12.37 -14.16 1.23
CA ASN A 319 -11.35 -15.17 1.53
C ASN A 319 -11.19 -15.31 3.06
N TYR A 320 -11.18 -16.55 3.56
CA TYR A 320 -11.15 -16.90 4.99
C TYR A 320 -9.95 -17.78 5.36
N ALA A 321 -8.79 -17.47 4.78
CA ALA A 321 -7.55 -18.21 5.03
C ALA A 321 -7.00 -17.94 6.45
N PRO A 322 -6.40 -18.94 7.13
CA PRO A 322 -5.65 -18.73 8.37
C PRO A 322 -4.57 -17.66 8.22
N ILE A 323 -4.29 -16.92 9.31
CA ILE A 323 -3.39 -15.77 9.24
C ILE A 323 -1.97 -16.08 8.74
N ASP A 324 -1.41 -17.24 9.05
CA ASP A 324 -0.07 -17.62 8.59
C ASP A 324 0.00 -17.93 7.08
N GLU A 325 -1.15 -18.15 6.41
CA GLU A 325 -1.23 -18.20 4.93
C GLU A 325 -1.30 -16.80 4.29
N GLN A 326 -1.65 -15.76 5.06
CA GLN A 326 -1.67 -14.36 4.61
C GLN A 326 -0.36 -13.61 4.93
N LYS A 327 0.50 -14.19 5.77
CA LYS A 327 1.84 -13.66 6.03
C LYS A 327 2.73 -13.77 4.80
N MET A 328 3.40 -12.68 4.48
CA MET A 328 4.38 -12.67 3.40
C MET A 328 5.73 -13.19 3.90
N THR A 329 6.13 -14.36 3.41
CA THR A 329 7.46 -14.93 3.69
C THR A 329 8.49 -14.35 2.71
N PRO A 330 9.54 -13.65 3.17
CA PRO A 330 10.59 -13.14 2.30
C PRO A 330 11.52 -14.26 1.79
N THR A 331 12.22 -13.99 0.70
CA THR A 331 13.20 -14.90 0.09
C THR A 331 14.63 -14.34 0.16
N ASP A 332 15.65 -15.17 -0.03
CA ASP A 332 17.04 -14.70 -0.17
C ASP A 332 17.16 -13.83 -1.44
N TYR A 333 17.58 -12.56 -1.32
CA TYR A 333 17.75 -11.68 -2.48
C TYR A 333 19.00 -12.06 -3.30
N PRO A 334 18.86 -12.54 -4.55
CA PRO A 334 19.97 -13.18 -5.26
C PRO A 334 21.03 -12.19 -5.77
N TYR A 335 20.64 -10.95 -6.07
CA TYR A 335 21.52 -9.94 -6.68
C TYR A 335 22.33 -9.13 -5.63
N ALA A 336 22.70 -9.75 -4.51
CA ALA A 336 23.55 -9.15 -3.48
C ALA A 336 24.69 -10.08 -3.02
N THR A 337 25.93 -9.66 -3.28
CA THR A 337 27.13 -10.32 -2.75
C THR A 337 27.50 -9.78 -1.37
N MET A 338 27.44 -10.63 -0.35
CA MET A 338 27.95 -10.33 0.99
C MET A 338 29.46 -10.61 1.11
N ASN A 339 30.14 -9.95 2.05
CA ASN A 339 31.55 -10.25 2.37
C ASN A 339 31.67 -11.33 3.47
N ARG A 340 32.88 -11.88 3.65
CA ARG A 340 33.14 -12.92 4.68
C ARG A 340 32.64 -12.52 6.07
N ALA A 341 32.84 -11.26 6.47
CA ALA A 341 32.38 -10.75 7.76
C ALA A 341 30.85 -10.85 7.91
N ALA A 342 30.11 -10.40 6.88
CA ALA A 342 28.65 -10.48 6.84
C ALA A 342 28.12 -11.92 6.88
N TYR A 343 28.68 -12.84 6.07
CA TYR A 343 28.30 -14.26 6.15
C TYR A 343 28.60 -14.85 7.53
N SER A 344 29.79 -14.60 8.09
CA SER A 344 30.22 -15.17 9.39
C SER A 344 29.44 -14.65 10.60
N SER A 345 28.71 -13.54 10.46
CA SER A 345 27.91 -12.94 11.52
C SER A 345 26.41 -13.26 11.43
N GLY A 346 26.01 -14.09 10.46
CA GLY A 346 24.60 -14.34 10.16
C GLY A 346 23.88 -13.09 9.65
N SER A 347 24.56 -12.23 8.90
CA SER A 347 23.90 -11.15 8.15
C SER A 347 22.99 -11.73 7.06
N ALA A 348 21.95 -10.99 6.69
CA ALA A 348 20.98 -11.42 5.69
C ALA A 348 20.63 -10.27 4.72
N VAL A 349 20.15 -10.62 3.54
CA VAL A 349 19.59 -9.68 2.55
C VAL A 349 18.31 -10.31 2.01
N ASP A 350 17.19 -9.86 2.54
CA ASP A 350 15.87 -10.48 2.36
C ASP A 350 15.08 -9.70 1.30
N LEU A 351 14.33 -10.41 0.45
CA LEU A 351 13.45 -9.85 -0.59
C LEU A 351 11.99 -10.05 -0.21
N TYR A 352 11.22 -8.96 -0.23
CA TYR A 352 9.76 -8.94 -0.17
C TYR A 352 9.26 -8.49 -1.55
N ASP A 353 8.90 -9.48 -2.37
CA ASP A 353 8.44 -9.33 -3.76
C ASP A 353 6.95 -9.65 -3.87
N PRO A 354 6.04 -8.65 -3.72
CA PRO A 354 4.60 -8.88 -3.84
C PRO A 354 4.20 -9.07 -5.32
N PRO A 355 3.11 -9.79 -5.63
CA PRO A 355 2.69 -10.10 -6.99
C PRO A 355 2.02 -8.91 -7.71
N ILE A 356 2.76 -7.81 -7.84
CA ILE A 356 2.38 -6.51 -8.43
C ILE A 356 3.59 -5.93 -9.19
N GLU A 357 3.40 -4.84 -9.94
CA GLU A 357 4.48 -4.25 -10.75
C GLU A 357 5.03 -2.94 -10.17
N GLU A 358 4.37 -2.38 -9.15
CA GLU A 358 4.67 -1.05 -8.61
C GLU A 358 5.89 -1.01 -7.69
N PHE A 359 6.17 -2.06 -6.91
CA PHE A 359 7.30 -2.10 -5.98
C PHE A 359 7.67 -3.51 -5.51
N ALA A 360 8.94 -3.66 -5.12
CA ALA A 360 9.45 -4.70 -4.24
C ALA A 360 10.36 -4.05 -3.18
N VAL A 361 10.54 -4.69 -2.03
CA VAL A 361 11.38 -4.15 -0.93
C VAL A 361 12.51 -5.13 -0.59
N VAL A 362 13.74 -4.62 -0.52
CA VAL A 362 14.92 -5.40 -0.11
C VAL A 362 15.42 -4.93 1.26
N ARG A 363 15.57 -5.85 2.20
CA ARG A 363 15.96 -5.61 3.60
C ARG A 363 17.35 -6.16 3.85
N ALA A 364 18.32 -5.29 4.16
CA ALA A 364 19.70 -5.70 4.45
C ALA A 364 20.01 -5.62 5.95
N VAL A 365 20.20 -6.76 6.60
CA VAL A 365 20.55 -6.85 8.03
C VAL A 365 22.04 -7.20 8.18
N LEU A 366 22.89 -6.18 8.17
CA LEU A 366 24.35 -6.33 8.33
C LEU A 366 24.75 -6.39 9.81
N LYS A 367 25.25 -7.53 10.26
CA LYS A 367 25.64 -7.79 11.65
C LYS A 367 27.16 -7.78 11.81
N GLY A 368 27.66 -7.23 12.92
CA GLY A 368 29.09 -7.26 13.27
C GLY A 368 29.97 -6.25 12.51
N PRO A 369 31.22 -6.05 12.97
CA PRO A 369 32.12 -5.03 12.43
C PRO A 369 32.63 -5.39 11.03
N GLY A 370 32.53 -4.44 10.09
CA GLY A 370 33.05 -4.61 8.73
C GLY A 370 32.20 -5.51 7.81
N ALA A 371 31.01 -5.94 8.25
CA ALA A 371 30.02 -6.58 7.38
C ALA A 371 29.61 -5.64 6.23
N LYS A 372 29.52 -6.20 5.02
CA LYS A 372 29.18 -5.48 3.79
C LYS A 372 28.31 -6.37 2.89
N ALA A 373 27.20 -5.83 2.40
CA ALA A 373 26.54 -6.30 1.18
C ALA A 373 26.92 -5.39 -0.02
N THR A 374 26.94 -5.95 -1.21
CA THR A 374 27.17 -5.24 -2.48
C THR A 374 26.07 -5.67 -3.44
N PHE A 375 25.27 -4.73 -3.91
CA PHE A 375 24.10 -4.98 -4.76
C PHE A 375 24.48 -4.77 -6.23
N GLU A 376 23.86 -5.54 -7.12
CA GLU A 376 23.96 -5.30 -8.56
C GLU A 376 23.11 -4.09 -8.99
N PRO A 377 23.36 -3.46 -10.16
CA PRO A 377 22.61 -2.30 -10.61
C PRO A 377 21.14 -2.64 -10.94
N LEU A 378 20.21 -2.18 -10.11
CA LEU A 378 18.77 -2.28 -10.38
C LEU A 378 18.35 -1.42 -11.58
N GLU A 379 17.44 -1.92 -12.43
CA GLU A 379 16.77 -1.15 -13.48
C GLU A 379 15.59 -0.37 -12.90
N GLY A 380 15.88 0.79 -12.30
CA GLY A 380 14.84 1.63 -11.70
C GLY A 380 15.37 2.58 -10.62
N PRO A 381 14.47 3.36 -10.01
CA PRO A 381 14.78 4.23 -8.89
C PRO A 381 14.77 3.42 -7.59
N SER A 382 15.46 3.90 -6.56
CA SER A 382 15.43 3.25 -5.24
C SER A 382 15.44 4.27 -4.12
N ILE A 383 14.57 4.09 -3.14
CA ILE A 383 14.61 4.79 -1.87
C ILE A 383 15.18 3.83 -0.83
N LEU A 384 16.15 4.30 -0.04
CA LEU A 384 16.81 3.51 1.00
C LEU A 384 16.69 4.25 2.33
N ILE A 385 16.15 3.59 3.36
CA ILE A 385 16.15 4.08 4.75
C ILE A 385 16.91 3.11 5.65
N CYS A 386 17.74 3.66 6.55
CA CYS A 386 18.31 2.89 7.65
C CYS A 386 17.36 2.94 8.84
N THR A 387 16.69 1.84 9.16
CA THR A 387 15.73 1.75 10.29
C THR A 387 16.40 1.48 11.64
N ASN A 388 17.65 0.98 11.64
CA ASN A 388 18.44 0.82 12.86
C ASN A 388 19.95 0.86 12.58
N GLY A 389 20.73 1.36 13.55
CA GLY A 389 22.18 1.28 13.53
C GLY A 389 22.87 2.37 12.70
N LYS A 390 24.06 2.06 12.16
CA LYS A 390 24.87 2.97 11.34
C LYS A 390 25.94 2.25 10.53
N GLY A 391 26.40 2.87 9.44
CA GLY A 391 27.44 2.35 8.55
C GLY A 391 27.84 3.37 7.48
N ARG A 392 28.24 2.88 6.30
CA ARG A 392 28.56 3.71 5.14
C ARG A 392 27.92 3.12 3.87
N ILE A 393 27.21 3.95 3.12
CA ILE A 393 26.65 3.63 1.80
C ILE A 393 27.55 4.22 0.71
N SER A 394 27.66 3.56 -0.44
CA SER A 394 28.48 4.04 -1.56
C SER A 394 28.00 3.51 -2.92
N VAL A 395 27.95 4.39 -3.91
CA VAL A 395 27.56 4.10 -5.30
C VAL A 395 28.58 4.80 -6.22
N GLY A 396 29.30 4.02 -7.04
CA GLY A 396 30.44 4.53 -7.82
C GLY A 396 31.46 5.27 -6.94
N PRO A 397 31.88 6.50 -7.30
CA PRO A 397 32.80 7.31 -6.50
C PRO A 397 32.12 8.02 -5.31
N THR A 398 30.78 8.00 -5.22
CA THR A 398 30.02 8.69 -4.17
C THR A 398 29.92 7.80 -2.93
N ALA A 399 30.25 8.33 -1.75
CA ALA A 399 30.10 7.63 -0.48
C ALA A 399 29.58 8.56 0.63
N HIS A 400 28.65 8.07 1.44
CA HIS A 400 28.04 8.80 2.55
C HIS A 400 28.00 7.94 3.81
N GLU A 401 28.11 8.57 4.98
CA GLU A 401 27.71 7.93 6.23
C GLU A 401 26.19 7.72 6.22
N ILE A 402 25.75 6.56 6.71
CA ILE A 402 24.33 6.25 6.90
C ILE A 402 24.10 5.89 8.37
N LYS A 403 23.01 6.40 8.95
CA LYS A 403 22.60 6.25 10.35
C LYS A 403 21.10 6.01 10.39
N GLU A 404 20.62 5.47 11.50
CA GLU A 404 19.19 5.35 11.80
C GLU A 404 18.43 6.65 11.47
N GLY A 405 17.37 6.54 10.67
CA GLY A 405 16.57 7.65 10.13
C GLY A 405 17.09 8.28 8.82
N TYR A 406 18.30 7.97 8.35
CA TYR A 406 18.82 8.57 7.13
C TYR A 406 18.17 7.93 5.90
N VAL A 407 17.53 8.76 5.06
CA VAL A 407 16.91 8.37 3.79
C VAL A 407 17.77 8.83 2.61
N PHE A 408 17.94 7.98 1.61
CA PHE A 408 18.66 8.27 0.37
C PHE A 408 17.82 7.90 -0.86
N PHE A 409 18.02 8.64 -1.96
CA PHE A 409 17.56 8.30 -3.30
C PHE A 409 18.74 7.83 -4.15
N ARG A 410 18.57 6.72 -4.87
CA ARG A 410 19.48 6.19 -5.90
C ARG A 410 18.75 6.14 -7.24
N ARG A 411 19.35 6.72 -8.28
CA ARG A 411 18.82 6.77 -9.65
C ARG A 411 19.00 5.44 -10.40
N ASN A 412 18.36 5.28 -11.57
CA ASN A 412 18.76 4.21 -12.50
C ASN A 412 20.23 4.37 -12.94
N GLU A 413 20.93 3.24 -13.12
CA GLU A 413 22.30 3.19 -13.65
C GLU A 413 22.40 2.41 -14.97
N LEU A 414 21.44 1.53 -15.30
CA LEU A 414 21.50 0.67 -16.48
C LEU A 414 21.40 1.44 -17.81
N ASP A 415 20.60 2.50 -17.86
CA ASP A 415 20.55 3.40 -19.04
C ASP A 415 21.89 4.12 -19.25
N ASN A 416 22.63 4.44 -18.18
CA ASN A 416 23.94 5.08 -18.28
C ASN A 416 25.00 4.08 -18.72
N LEU A 417 24.93 2.82 -18.27
CA LEU A 417 25.77 1.74 -18.79
C LEU A 417 25.55 1.50 -20.29
N ARG A 418 24.34 1.70 -20.82
CA ARG A 418 24.08 1.64 -22.28
C ARG A 418 24.68 2.83 -23.04
N GLU A 419 24.66 4.03 -22.46
CA GLU A 419 25.29 5.23 -23.05
C GLU A 419 26.82 5.20 -22.98
N ASP A 420 27.41 4.89 -21.81
CA ASP A 420 28.87 4.81 -21.59
C ASP A 420 29.51 3.58 -22.27
N LEU A 421 28.79 2.46 -22.44
CA LEU A 421 29.25 1.28 -23.20
C LEU A 421 28.75 1.27 -24.66
N GLY A 422 28.57 2.45 -25.25
CA GLY A 422 28.44 2.62 -26.69
C GLY A 422 29.56 1.91 -27.47
N PRO A 423 29.28 1.55 -28.73
CA PRO A 423 29.71 0.32 -29.42
C PRO A 423 30.02 -0.99 -28.66
N TYR A 424 30.29 -1.05 -27.36
CA TYR A 424 30.75 -2.28 -26.70
C TYR A 424 29.65 -3.33 -26.48
N TYR A 425 28.37 -2.93 -26.45
CA TYR A 425 27.22 -3.83 -26.63
C TYR A 425 26.98 -4.28 -28.09
N HIS A 426 27.75 -3.75 -29.05
CA HIS A 426 27.80 -4.17 -30.43
C HIS A 426 29.22 -4.64 -30.79
N ARG A 427 29.65 -5.75 -30.16
CA ARG A 427 30.60 -6.64 -30.82
C ARG A 427 29.88 -7.28 -32.02
N PRO A 428 30.33 -7.08 -33.27
CA PRO A 428 29.98 -8.01 -34.33
C PRO A 428 30.60 -9.37 -33.95
N SER A 429 29.88 -10.46 -34.19
CA SER A 429 30.52 -11.79 -34.18
C SER A 429 31.71 -11.78 -35.15
N PRO A 430 32.82 -12.48 -34.84
CA PRO A 430 33.93 -12.60 -35.77
C PRO A 430 33.42 -13.19 -37.08
N ARG A 431 33.42 -12.39 -38.16
CA ARG A 431 33.09 -12.91 -39.48
C ARG A 431 34.12 -13.98 -39.82
N SER A 432 33.64 -15.14 -40.24
CA SER A 432 34.48 -16.19 -40.80
C SER A 432 35.30 -15.64 -41.96
N ASP A 433 36.63 -15.74 -41.88
CA ASP A 433 37.49 -15.49 -43.03
C ASP A 433 37.09 -16.44 -44.18
N SER A 434 36.95 -15.87 -45.37
CA SER A 434 36.56 -16.61 -46.56
C SER A 434 37.68 -17.54 -47.04
N VAL A 435 37.37 -18.83 -47.19
CA VAL A 435 38.22 -19.77 -47.94
C VAL A 435 37.37 -20.36 -49.07
N ASP A 436 37.76 -20.08 -50.31
CA ASP A 436 37.02 -20.50 -51.49
C ASP A 436 36.98 -22.03 -51.66
N THR A 437 35.82 -22.55 -52.06
CA THR A 437 35.69 -23.94 -52.50
C THR A 437 36.31 -24.14 -53.88
N VAL A 438 37.41 -24.90 -53.94
CA VAL A 438 37.89 -25.52 -55.18
C VAL A 438 37.64 -27.03 -55.12
N SER A 439 37.14 -27.59 -56.22
CA SER A 439 36.55 -28.93 -56.27
C SER A 439 37.53 -30.03 -56.74
N ASN A 440 37.36 -31.23 -56.18
CA ASN A 440 37.61 -32.55 -56.83
C ASN A 440 36.93 -33.64 -55.95
N HIS A 441 36.02 -34.48 -56.44
CA HIS A 441 36.16 -35.61 -57.40
C HIS A 441 36.90 -36.86 -56.86
N ASN A 442 36.22 -38.00 -56.99
CA ASN A 442 36.66 -39.34 -56.54
C ASN A 442 37.96 -39.84 -57.20
N ARG A 443 38.81 -40.58 -56.44
CA ARG A 443 39.17 -41.99 -56.76
C ARG A 443 40.17 -42.69 -55.79
N THR A 444 39.79 -43.92 -55.40
CA THR A 444 40.62 -45.15 -55.19
C THR A 444 42.02 -45.11 -54.54
N ASN A 445 42.09 -45.65 -53.32
CA ASN A 445 42.87 -46.86 -52.91
C ASN A 445 44.32 -47.08 -53.45
N SER A 446 45.34 -47.06 -52.56
CA SER A 446 46.33 -48.16 -52.40
C SER A 446 47.48 -47.90 -51.39
N GLY A 447 47.94 -48.96 -50.68
CA GLY A 447 49.37 -49.32 -50.62
C GLY A 447 50.33 -48.84 -49.50
N GLY A 448 50.33 -49.48 -48.32
CA GLY A 448 51.52 -49.68 -47.44
C GLY A 448 52.05 -48.49 -46.62
N GLY A 449 52.83 -48.69 -45.54
CA GLY A 449 53.14 -49.91 -44.76
C GLY A 449 54.43 -49.79 -43.90
N VAL A 450 54.54 -50.57 -42.80
CA VAL A 450 55.79 -51.01 -42.10
C VAL A 450 56.69 -49.86 -41.55
N THR A 451 56.98 -49.65 -40.26
CA THR A 451 57.31 -50.48 -39.06
C THR A 451 57.18 -49.58 -37.80
N GLY A 452 57.18 -50.04 -36.54
CA GLY A 452 57.36 -51.38 -35.98
C GLY A 452 57.31 -51.40 -34.44
N SER A 453 57.52 -52.58 -33.86
CA SER A 453 57.58 -52.91 -32.41
C SER A 453 58.75 -53.93 -32.22
N PRO A 454 59.08 -54.51 -31.04
CA PRO A 454 58.44 -54.41 -29.70
C PRO A 454 59.43 -54.25 -28.52
N GLY A 455 58.91 -54.31 -27.28
CA GLY A 455 59.70 -54.47 -26.05
C GLY A 455 58.86 -55.05 -24.91
N SER A 456 58.90 -56.37 -24.71
CA SER A 456 58.08 -57.09 -23.71
C SER A 456 58.88 -57.39 -22.42
N GLY A 457 58.22 -57.39 -21.27
CA GLY A 457 58.79 -57.80 -19.98
C GLY A 457 57.71 -58.28 -19.01
N ILE A 458 57.64 -59.59 -18.79
CA ILE A 458 56.63 -60.26 -17.94
C ILE A 458 57.31 -60.86 -16.71
N MET A 459 56.76 -60.61 -15.51
CA MET A 459 56.72 -61.49 -14.31
C MET A 459 56.36 -60.63 -13.07
N SER A 460 55.96 -61.16 -11.90
CA SER A 460 55.05 -62.26 -11.49
C SER A 460 55.02 -62.28 -9.94
N GLN A 461 54.16 -63.09 -9.31
CA GLN A 461 54.14 -63.34 -7.84
C GLN A 461 53.72 -62.15 -6.94
N ARG A 462 53.39 -62.34 -5.64
CA ARG A 462 52.39 -63.24 -5.00
C ARG A 462 52.25 -62.83 -3.51
N ASN A 463 51.01 -62.76 -3.03
CA ASN A 463 50.59 -63.11 -1.65
C ASN A 463 51.03 -62.27 -0.41
N ARG A 464 50.02 -61.58 0.18
CA ARG A 464 49.71 -61.36 1.62
C ARG A 464 50.75 -60.86 2.66
N SER A 465 50.32 -59.78 3.32
CA SER A 465 50.31 -59.52 4.78
C SER A 465 51.59 -59.04 5.50
N GLY A 466 51.46 -57.91 6.22
CA GLY A 466 52.43 -57.34 7.16
C GLY A 466 51.85 -56.13 7.91
N ARG A 467 52.01 -56.07 9.24
CA ARG A 467 51.40 -55.02 10.11
C ARG A 467 52.12 -53.66 10.02
N GLY A 468 51.33 -52.64 9.70
CA GLY A 468 51.25 -51.27 10.24
C GLY A 468 52.44 -50.53 10.89
N SER A 469 52.53 -49.24 10.59
CA SER A 469 52.76 -48.15 11.56
C SER A 469 52.39 -46.79 10.94
N ASN A 470 51.98 -45.80 11.75
CA ASN A 470 51.69 -44.43 11.31
C ASN A 470 52.98 -43.63 11.03
N ARG A 471 53.00 -42.87 9.93
CA ARG A 471 53.40 -41.45 9.93
C ARG A 471 52.97 -40.72 8.65
N SER A 472 52.78 -39.41 8.77
CA SER A 472 52.08 -38.58 7.79
C SER A 472 52.93 -38.22 6.56
N ASN A 473 52.34 -38.42 5.39
CA ASN A 473 52.39 -37.53 4.22
C ASN A 473 51.27 -37.99 3.26
N GLY A 474 50.56 -37.13 2.52
CA GLY A 474 50.70 -35.67 2.45
C GLY A 474 49.97 -35.06 1.25
N ASN A 475 48.87 -35.67 0.77
CA ASN A 475 48.06 -35.13 -0.32
C ASN A 475 46.63 -35.70 -0.25
N ASN A 476 45.66 -34.93 0.24
CA ASN A 476 44.30 -35.41 0.49
C ASN A 476 43.29 -34.69 -0.42
N SER A 477 43.31 -35.06 -1.71
CA SER A 477 42.49 -34.44 -2.76
C SER A 477 41.83 -35.50 -3.65
N HIS A 478 40.82 -36.21 -3.14
CA HIS A 478 39.73 -36.84 -3.90
C HIS A 478 38.63 -37.28 -2.92
N GLY A 479 37.61 -36.43 -2.77
CA GLY A 479 36.30 -36.79 -2.21
C GLY A 479 35.25 -36.70 -3.31
N GLU A 480 34.13 -37.41 -3.14
CA GLU A 480 33.02 -37.47 -4.10
C GLU A 480 32.46 -36.06 -4.42
N GLU A 481 32.48 -35.17 -3.43
CA GLU A 481 32.18 -33.73 -3.53
C GLU A 481 32.89 -33.04 -4.72
N ALA A 482 34.17 -33.35 -4.94
CA ALA A 482 34.96 -32.73 -6.01
C ALA A 482 34.55 -33.23 -7.40
N GLN A 483 34.17 -34.51 -7.51
CA GLN A 483 33.70 -35.10 -8.77
C GLN A 483 32.29 -34.59 -9.13
N ILE A 484 31.42 -34.40 -8.15
CA ILE A 484 30.11 -33.75 -8.33
C ILE A 484 30.32 -32.28 -8.75
N TRP A 485 31.23 -31.55 -8.12
CA TRP A 485 31.53 -30.16 -8.48
C TRP A 485 32.12 -30.02 -9.90
N ASP A 486 33.01 -30.93 -10.31
CA ASP A 486 33.54 -30.98 -11.68
C ASP A 486 32.46 -31.32 -12.71
N SER A 487 31.54 -32.26 -12.39
CA SER A 487 30.34 -32.55 -13.19
C SER A 487 29.45 -31.32 -13.38
N CYS A 488 29.07 -30.65 -12.29
CA CYS A 488 28.24 -29.44 -12.34
C CYS A 488 28.85 -28.33 -13.22
N LYS A 489 30.17 -28.11 -13.14
CA LYS A 489 30.84 -27.09 -13.98
C LYS A 489 30.81 -27.42 -15.47
N SER A 490 30.99 -28.68 -15.85
CA SER A 490 30.88 -29.11 -17.25
C SER A 490 29.46 -28.92 -17.77
N GLN A 491 28.45 -29.35 -16.99
CA GLN A 491 27.04 -29.20 -17.35
C GLN A 491 26.61 -27.72 -17.44
N LEU A 492 27.13 -26.85 -16.57
CA LEU A 492 26.90 -25.40 -16.66
C LEU A 492 27.48 -24.78 -17.94
N ALA A 493 28.62 -25.27 -18.45
CA ALA A 493 29.16 -24.82 -19.73
C ALA A 493 28.29 -25.25 -20.92
N GLU A 494 27.72 -26.46 -20.86
CA GLU A 494 26.75 -26.97 -21.86
C GLU A 494 25.43 -26.16 -21.82
N ILE A 495 24.91 -25.85 -20.62
CA ILE A 495 23.73 -24.98 -20.43
C ILE A 495 23.96 -23.58 -21.01
N VAL A 496 25.12 -22.97 -20.78
CA VAL A 496 25.46 -21.66 -21.38
C VAL A 496 25.49 -21.74 -22.91
N SER A 497 25.99 -22.85 -23.48
CA SER A 497 25.95 -23.09 -24.93
C SER A 497 24.52 -23.23 -25.46
N GLY A 498 23.64 -23.92 -24.72
CA GLY A 498 22.22 -24.08 -25.06
C GLY A 498 21.42 -22.78 -24.97
N ILE A 499 21.69 -21.94 -23.98
CA ILE A 499 21.07 -20.60 -23.83
C ILE A 499 21.54 -19.66 -24.94
N ASN A 500 22.81 -19.73 -25.35
CA ASN A 500 23.29 -18.95 -26.50
C ASN A 500 22.59 -19.37 -27.80
N ALA A 501 22.40 -20.68 -28.03
CA ALA A 501 21.65 -21.16 -29.20
C ALA A 501 20.16 -20.76 -29.18
N GLU A 502 19.54 -20.70 -27.99
CA GLU A 502 18.18 -20.17 -27.82
C GLU A 502 18.09 -18.67 -28.17
N ASN A 503 19.05 -17.88 -27.71
CA ASN A 503 19.17 -16.45 -28.02
C ASN A 503 19.43 -16.18 -29.51
N ASP A 504 20.32 -16.95 -30.17
CA ASP A 504 20.59 -16.83 -31.60
C ASP A 504 19.33 -17.13 -32.43
N ASN A 505 18.62 -18.22 -32.09
CA ASN A 505 17.34 -18.60 -32.72
C ASN A 505 16.25 -17.54 -32.50
N LEU A 506 16.17 -16.93 -31.31
CA LEU A 506 15.25 -15.82 -31.02
C LEU A 506 15.60 -14.56 -31.81
N SER A 507 16.89 -14.24 -31.97
CA SER A 507 17.34 -13.11 -32.78
C SER A 507 16.98 -13.31 -34.26
N GLU A 508 17.12 -14.51 -34.80
CA GLU A 508 16.71 -14.83 -36.17
C GLU A 508 15.19 -14.70 -36.35
N LEU A 509 14.39 -15.19 -35.39
CA LEU A 509 12.93 -15.05 -35.39
C LEU A 509 12.49 -13.57 -35.39
N VAL A 510 13.08 -12.75 -34.51
CA VAL A 510 12.78 -11.31 -34.41
C VAL A 510 13.20 -10.56 -35.68
N ASP A 511 14.31 -10.94 -36.31
CA ASP A 511 14.73 -10.36 -37.59
C ASP A 511 13.97 -10.91 -38.80
N MET A 512 13.25 -12.04 -38.68
CA MET A 512 12.25 -12.47 -39.66
C MET A 512 10.94 -11.71 -39.50
N ASP A 513 10.45 -11.55 -38.27
CA ASP A 513 9.22 -10.83 -37.96
C ASP A 513 9.25 -9.39 -38.48
N LYS A 514 10.34 -8.65 -38.22
CA LYS A 514 10.57 -7.30 -38.79
C LYS A 514 10.49 -7.26 -40.32
N LYS A 515 10.98 -8.30 -41.02
CA LYS A 515 10.96 -8.37 -42.49
C LYS A 515 9.54 -8.67 -43.00
N VAL A 516 8.81 -9.53 -42.31
CA VAL A 516 7.41 -9.85 -42.64
C VAL A 516 6.50 -8.65 -42.37
N GLY A 517 6.63 -7.99 -41.21
CA GLY A 517 5.87 -6.78 -40.86
C GLY A 517 6.20 -5.56 -41.73
N ALA A 518 7.37 -5.52 -42.38
CA ALA A 518 7.72 -4.52 -43.39
C ALA A 518 7.29 -4.91 -44.82
N THR A 519 6.69 -6.09 -45.01
CA THR A 519 6.21 -6.58 -46.31
C THR A 519 4.71 -6.34 -46.45
N ASP A 520 4.29 -5.97 -47.66
CA ASP A 520 2.87 -5.86 -48.04
C ASP A 520 2.12 -7.17 -47.75
N PRO A 521 1.01 -7.16 -46.99
CA PRO A 521 0.30 -8.37 -46.56
C PRO A 521 -0.13 -9.31 -47.71
N GLU A 522 -0.41 -8.79 -48.91
CA GLU A 522 -0.76 -9.62 -50.07
C GLU A 522 0.46 -10.27 -50.75
N LYS A 523 1.69 -10.00 -50.28
CA LYS A 523 2.96 -10.39 -50.91
C LYS A 523 3.91 -11.16 -49.98
N ILE A 524 3.51 -11.47 -48.75
CA ILE A 524 4.31 -12.27 -47.81
C ILE A 524 4.54 -13.69 -48.39
N PRO A 525 5.79 -14.16 -48.56
CA PRO A 525 6.05 -15.50 -49.05
C PRO A 525 5.61 -16.57 -48.03
N ASN A 526 4.84 -17.56 -48.49
CA ASN A 526 4.38 -18.69 -47.65
C ASN A 526 5.52 -19.44 -46.94
N ASP A 527 6.73 -19.45 -47.51
CA ASP A 527 7.88 -20.12 -46.89
C ASP A 527 8.50 -19.31 -45.75
N SER A 528 8.33 -17.99 -45.71
CA SER A 528 8.75 -17.15 -44.58
C SER A 528 7.94 -17.46 -43.32
N LEU A 529 6.62 -17.68 -43.47
CA LEU A 529 5.75 -18.07 -42.35
C LEU A 529 6.12 -19.46 -41.80
N LYS A 530 6.46 -20.43 -42.67
CA LYS A 530 6.96 -21.76 -42.25
C LYS A 530 8.30 -21.68 -41.52
N GLN A 531 9.19 -20.79 -41.96
CA GLN A 531 10.48 -20.57 -41.31
C GLN A 531 10.30 -19.96 -39.91
N MET A 532 9.42 -18.96 -39.75
CA MET A 532 9.05 -18.44 -38.42
C MET A 532 8.42 -19.52 -37.53
N GLU A 533 7.50 -20.33 -38.06
CA GLU A 533 6.92 -21.45 -37.31
C GLU A 533 8.00 -22.45 -36.84
N GLN A 534 8.98 -22.76 -37.71
CA GLN A 534 10.10 -23.63 -37.37
C GLN A 534 11.02 -23.02 -36.31
N LEU A 535 11.30 -21.71 -36.36
CA LEU A 535 12.08 -20.99 -35.34
C LEU A 535 11.36 -20.94 -34.00
N CYS A 536 10.04 -20.74 -33.97
CA CYS A 536 9.24 -20.86 -32.75
C CYS A 536 9.32 -22.29 -32.15
N ARG A 537 9.15 -23.32 -32.99
CA ARG A 537 9.25 -24.74 -32.58
C ARG A 537 10.66 -25.12 -32.12
N ASN A 538 11.70 -24.49 -32.65
CA ASN A 538 13.08 -24.66 -32.19
C ASN A 538 13.32 -23.97 -30.85
N GLY A 539 12.82 -22.74 -30.68
CA GLY A 539 12.92 -21.97 -29.43
C GLY A 539 12.34 -22.74 -28.25
N VAL A 540 11.12 -23.28 -28.38
CA VAL A 540 10.50 -24.14 -27.35
C VAL A 540 11.39 -25.33 -26.99
N LYS A 541 11.96 -26.04 -27.98
CA LYS A 541 12.85 -27.18 -27.74
C LYS A 541 14.16 -26.81 -27.04
N PHE A 542 14.75 -25.66 -27.38
CA PHE A 542 15.92 -25.16 -26.67
C PHE A 542 15.57 -24.83 -25.22
N SER A 543 14.47 -24.12 -24.98
CA SER A 543 13.97 -23.82 -23.64
C SER A 543 13.70 -25.07 -22.80
N GLU A 544 13.00 -26.07 -23.36
CA GLU A 544 12.74 -27.37 -22.70
C GLU A 544 14.05 -28.09 -22.32
N ALA A 545 15.01 -28.15 -23.24
CA ALA A 545 16.32 -28.79 -23.01
C ALA A 545 17.17 -28.02 -21.98
N ASN A 546 17.14 -26.69 -22.01
CA ASN A 546 17.83 -25.82 -21.05
C ASN A 546 17.22 -25.98 -19.66
N VAL A 547 15.88 -25.95 -19.52
CA VAL A 547 15.16 -26.19 -18.26
C VAL A 547 15.43 -27.58 -17.69
N ALA A 548 15.43 -28.63 -18.52
CA ALA A 548 15.74 -30.00 -18.08
C ALA A 548 17.19 -30.11 -17.56
N SER A 549 18.14 -29.48 -18.26
CA SER A 549 19.56 -29.48 -17.87
C SER A 549 19.81 -28.69 -16.58
N ILE A 550 19.17 -27.53 -16.43
CA ILE A 550 19.23 -26.72 -15.21
C ILE A 550 18.67 -27.50 -14.01
N LYS A 551 17.51 -28.16 -14.16
CA LYS A 551 16.93 -29.03 -13.12
C LYS A 551 17.90 -30.14 -12.70
N ALA A 552 18.59 -30.78 -13.65
CA ALA A 552 19.56 -31.83 -13.34
C ALA A 552 20.76 -31.31 -12.52
N VAL A 553 21.31 -30.13 -12.86
CA VAL A 553 22.39 -29.48 -12.10
C VAL A 553 21.91 -29.07 -10.71
N MET A 554 20.66 -28.57 -10.57
CA MET A 554 20.09 -28.21 -9.27
C MET A 554 20.01 -29.41 -8.32
N GLU A 555 19.64 -30.61 -8.81
CA GLU A 555 19.65 -31.82 -7.97
C GLU A 555 21.07 -32.26 -7.59
N GLN A 556 22.05 -32.19 -8.50
CA GLN A 556 23.45 -32.46 -8.15
C GLN A 556 23.99 -31.50 -7.07
N LEU A 557 23.64 -30.21 -7.15
CA LEU A 557 24.02 -29.21 -6.14
C LEU A 557 23.30 -29.42 -4.79
N LYS A 558 22.03 -29.87 -4.78
CA LYS A 558 21.33 -30.28 -3.55
C LYS A 558 22.03 -31.48 -2.88
N ILE A 559 22.40 -32.50 -3.66
CA ILE A 559 23.16 -33.66 -3.17
C ILE A 559 24.51 -33.22 -2.61
N MET A 560 25.25 -32.37 -3.32
CA MET A 560 26.54 -31.83 -2.85
C MET A 560 26.38 -31.06 -1.52
N ARG A 561 25.34 -30.22 -1.38
CA ARG A 561 25.02 -29.52 -0.12
C ARG A 561 24.71 -30.49 1.01
N ALA A 562 23.96 -31.57 0.75
CA ALA A 562 23.64 -32.58 1.76
C ALA A 562 24.89 -33.33 2.24
N VAL A 563 25.82 -33.68 1.33
CA VAL A 563 27.10 -34.31 1.68
C VAL A 563 27.96 -33.37 2.54
N ILE A 564 28.09 -32.09 2.16
CA ILE A 564 28.84 -31.09 2.93
C ILE A 564 28.25 -30.94 4.34
N VAL A 565 26.93 -30.78 4.46
CA VAL A 565 26.26 -30.63 5.78
C VAL A 565 26.42 -31.88 6.65
N ALA A 566 26.32 -33.08 6.08
CA ALA A 566 26.54 -34.33 6.83
C ALA A 566 27.99 -34.46 7.34
N LYS A 567 28.96 -33.96 6.56
CA LYS A 567 30.39 -33.93 6.90
C LYS A 567 30.71 -32.89 7.96
N GLU A 568 30.16 -31.68 7.86
CA GLU A 568 30.26 -30.64 8.90
C GLU A 568 29.68 -31.12 10.24
N GLN A 569 28.55 -31.84 10.21
CA GLN A 569 27.97 -32.47 11.40
C GLN A 569 28.83 -33.60 11.97
N ALA A 570 29.46 -34.42 11.12
CA ALA A 570 30.35 -35.49 11.54
C ALA A 570 31.66 -34.97 12.17
N GLU A 571 32.24 -33.90 11.61
CA GLU A 571 33.46 -33.26 12.13
C GLU A 571 33.17 -32.49 13.44
N GLY A 572 32.03 -31.80 13.53
CA GLY A 572 31.57 -31.06 14.71
C GLY A 572 31.18 -31.94 15.92
N GLY A 573 30.86 -33.22 15.71
CA GLY A 573 30.42 -34.15 16.77
C GLY A 573 31.51 -34.63 17.73
N SER A 574 32.74 -34.11 17.64
CA SER A 574 33.94 -34.67 18.27
C SER A 574 34.31 -34.11 19.66
N SER A 575 33.33 -33.64 20.45
CA SER A 575 33.56 -33.25 21.87
C SER A 575 32.37 -33.52 22.80
N ALA A 576 32.68 -33.71 24.10
CA ALA A 576 31.78 -34.06 25.22
C ALA A 576 31.30 -35.55 25.30
N PRO A 577 30.96 -36.07 26.52
CA PRO A 577 31.09 -37.51 26.81
C PRO A 577 29.77 -38.31 26.85
N THR A 578 29.90 -39.64 26.87
CA THR A 578 28.81 -40.62 26.77
C THR A 578 27.91 -40.72 28.01
N GLY A 579 26.59 -40.56 27.83
CA GLY A 579 25.55 -40.97 28.77
C GLY A 579 24.40 -41.69 28.04
N LYS A 580 24.04 -42.91 28.46
CA LYS A 580 23.03 -43.74 27.78
C LYS A 580 21.64 -43.59 28.42
N ARG A 581 20.59 -43.31 27.64
CA ARG A 581 19.52 -44.30 27.31
C ARG A 581 18.34 -43.72 26.51
N ASN A 582 18.04 -44.42 25.40
CA ASN A 582 16.71 -44.79 24.90
C ASN A 582 15.56 -43.77 24.91
N ALA A 583 15.26 -43.24 23.72
CA ALA A 583 13.90 -43.24 23.17
C ALA A 583 13.96 -43.86 21.75
N ARG A 584 12.82 -44.28 21.19
CA ARG A 584 12.74 -44.97 19.89
C ARG A 584 11.71 -44.27 18.99
N ASP A 585 11.82 -44.52 17.70
CA ASP A 585 10.76 -44.37 16.69
C ASP A 585 10.20 -42.95 16.44
N SER A 586 10.81 -42.21 15.49
CA SER A 586 10.13 -41.46 14.41
C SER A 586 11.13 -40.66 13.54
N ALA A 587 11.58 -41.24 12.42
CA ALA A 587 12.47 -40.56 11.46
C ALA A 587 12.34 -41.14 10.03
N ALA A 588 11.11 -41.27 9.52
CA ALA A 588 10.84 -41.89 8.21
C ALA A 588 9.55 -41.35 7.53
N ALA A 589 9.29 -40.04 7.63
CA ALA A 589 8.06 -39.42 7.11
C ALA A 589 8.24 -37.94 6.70
N ALA A 590 9.22 -37.64 5.85
CA ALA A 590 9.49 -36.27 5.37
C ALA A 590 10.11 -36.20 3.94
N ALA A 591 9.86 -37.21 3.10
CA ALA A 591 10.54 -37.34 1.80
C ALA A 591 9.72 -38.08 0.71
N ALA A 592 8.41 -37.82 0.61
CA ALA A 592 7.57 -38.41 -0.44
C ALA A 592 6.24 -37.66 -0.70
N SER A 593 6.27 -36.55 -1.46
CA SER A 593 5.20 -36.11 -2.38
C SER A 593 5.53 -34.75 -3.00
N LEU A 594 6.31 -34.73 -4.09
CA LEU A 594 6.47 -33.53 -4.91
C LEU A 594 6.49 -33.95 -6.39
N TYR A 595 5.56 -33.37 -7.16
CA TYR A 595 5.28 -33.62 -8.58
C TYR A 595 4.75 -35.01 -8.96
N ASP A 596 3.48 -35.05 -9.37
CA ASP A 596 3.11 -35.65 -10.65
C ASP A 596 2.08 -34.73 -11.34
N PHE A 597 2.44 -34.22 -12.51
CA PHE A 597 1.60 -33.44 -13.42
C PHE A 597 2.30 -33.37 -14.78
N ASP A 598 1.88 -34.21 -15.72
CA ASP A 598 1.44 -33.73 -17.04
C ASP A 598 0.65 -34.83 -17.79
N GLY A 599 -0.24 -34.47 -18.71
CA GLY A 599 -1.13 -35.46 -19.31
C GLY A 599 -2.23 -34.94 -20.24
N ALA A 600 -1.85 -34.22 -21.30
CA ALA A 600 -2.81 -33.80 -22.34
C ALA A 600 -3.29 -34.98 -23.22
N GLY A 601 -4.58 -35.01 -23.55
CA GLY A 601 -5.21 -35.97 -24.46
C GLY A 601 -6.59 -35.50 -24.91
N ASP A 602 -6.86 -35.58 -26.22
CA ASP A 602 -7.98 -34.86 -26.87
C ASP A 602 -9.28 -35.69 -27.01
N SER A 603 -10.37 -35.02 -27.41
CA SER A 603 -11.74 -35.51 -27.53
C SER A 603 -11.93 -36.58 -28.64
N PRO A 604 -12.99 -37.42 -28.58
CA PRO A 604 -14.26 -36.97 -29.18
C PRO A 604 -15.56 -37.46 -28.50
N VAL A 605 -16.67 -36.76 -28.78
CA VAL A 605 -18.06 -37.20 -28.51
C VAL A 605 -18.58 -38.09 -29.66
N PRO A 606 -19.59 -38.97 -29.45
CA PRO A 606 -20.96 -38.52 -29.79
C PRO A 606 -22.09 -39.07 -28.88
N SER A 607 -23.28 -38.47 -29.02
CA SER A 607 -24.51 -38.76 -28.27
C SER A 607 -25.22 -40.07 -28.66
N PRO A 608 -26.30 -40.42 -27.93
CA PRO A 608 -27.52 -40.93 -28.58
C PRO A 608 -28.73 -39.99 -28.41
N ILE A 609 -29.68 -40.10 -29.35
CA ILE A 609 -30.93 -39.31 -29.41
C ILE A 609 -32.15 -40.25 -29.34
N GLY A 610 -33.22 -39.79 -28.67
CA GLY A 610 -34.61 -40.16 -28.99
C GLY A 610 -35.34 -41.07 -27.98
N GLY A 611 -36.65 -40.91 -27.76
CA GLY A 611 -37.54 -39.84 -28.24
C GLY A 611 -39.05 -40.13 -28.10
N SER A 612 -39.90 -39.13 -28.44
CA SER A 612 -41.39 -39.13 -28.44
C SER A 612 -42.08 -39.21 -27.07
N SER A 613 -43.21 -38.54 -26.78
CA SER A 613 -44.07 -37.52 -27.49
C SER A 613 -45.01 -36.87 -26.42
N ARG A 614 -45.96 -35.94 -26.63
CA ARG A 614 -46.74 -35.37 -27.76
C ARG A 614 -47.31 -33.99 -27.30
N LYS A 615 -47.28 -32.88 -28.06
CA LYS A 615 -48.32 -32.34 -28.97
C LYS A 615 -49.74 -32.26 -28.35
N TYR A 616 -50.49 -31.15 -28.29
CA TYR A 616 -50.53 -29.82 -28.98
C TYR A 616 -50.81 -28.67 -27.97
N GLY A 617 -50.82 -27.36 -28.29
CA GLY A 617 -50.39 -26.65 -29.51
C GLY A 617 -51.29 -25.49 -30.02
N ASP A 618 -50.95 -24.24 -29.65
CA ASP A 618 -51.17 -22.92 -30.35
C ASP A 618 -52.58 -22.29 -30.55
N ARG A 619 -52.73 -20.98 -30.19
CA ARG A 619 -53.20 -19.85 -31.06
C ARG A 619 -53.45 -18.48 -30.38
N SER A 620 -52.93 -17.40 -31.00
CA SER A 620 -53.50 -16.02 -31.15
C SER A 620 -53.84 -15.12 -29.92
N SER A 621 -53.76 -13.77 -29.92
CA SER A 621 -53.09 -12.75 -30.77
C SER A 621 -53.37 -11.31 -30.27
N ASN A 622 -52.40 -10.39 -30.47
CA ASN A 622 -52.50 -8.91 -30.66
C ASN A 622 -53.33 -8.02 -29.71
N ARG A 623 -52.70 -6.94 -29.17
CA ARG A 623 -52.86 -5.55 -29.69
C ARG A 623 -52.03 -4.49 -28.93
N ASP A 624 -51.71 -3.40 -29.64
CA ASP A 624 -50.89 -2.25 -29.24
C ASP A 624 -51.74 -1.04 -28.73
N ARG A 625 -51.15 -0.13 -27.92
CA ARG A 625 -50.99 1.34 -28.20
C ARG A 625 -50.87 2.29 -26.99
N ASP A 626 -49.80 3.09 -27.03
CA ASP A 626 -49.70 4.57 -26.97
C ASP A 626 -50.34 5.48 -25.87
N SER A 627 -49.49 6.42 -25.39
CA SER A 627 -49.74 7.86 -25.10
C SER A 627 -50.12 8.38 -23.68
N MET A 628 -49.62 9.61 -23.41
CA MET A 628 -49.85 10.48 -22.23
C MET A 628 -50.88 11.63 -22.55
N PRO A 629 -50.88 12.84 -21.92
CA PRO A 629 -51.71 13.21 -20.76
C PRO A 629 -52.50 14.54 -20.96
N PRO A 630 -53.12 15.12 -19.91
CA PRO A 630 -53.61 16.52 -19.89
C PRO A 630 -52.94 17.44 -18.84
N LYS A 631 -53.24 18.76 -18.88
CA LYS A 631 -52.61 19.88 -18.13
C LYS A 631 -53.59 20.76 -17.33
N ALA A 632 -53.06 21.52 -16.35
CA ALA A 632 -53.49 22.86 -15.89
C ALA A 632 -52.38 23.51 -15.00
N ASP A 633 -52.18 24.82 -14.84
CA ASP A 633 -52.41 25.97 -15.74
C ASP A 633 -51.49 27.19 -15.39
N SER A 634 -52.01 28.41 -15.20
CA SER A 634 -51.33 29.73 -15.11
C SER A 634 -51.18 30.28 -13.64
N VAL A 635 -50.70 31.49 -13.28
CA VAL A 635 -50.51 32.82 -13.94
C VAL A 635 -49.34 33.64 -13.30
N GLU A 636 -49.06 34.87 -13.81
CA GLU A 636 -48.04 35.86 -13.35
C GLU A 636 -48.71 37.23 -12.99
N PRO A 637 -48.03 38.28 -12.45
CA PRO A 637 -47.48 39.37 -13.32
C PRO A 637 -46.28 40.20 -12.74
N GLN A 638 -45.96 41.35 -13.36
CA GLN A 638 -44.69 42.12 -13.29
C GLN A 638 -44.80 43.62 -12.87
N GLY A 639 -43.65 44.30 -12.65
CA GLY A 639 -43.49 45.80 -12.56
C GLY A 639 -42.72 46.27 -11.30
N SER A 640 -41.72 47.18 -11.27
CA SER A 640 -41.33 48.40 -12.04
C SER A 640 -42.08 49.69 -11.64
N SER A 641 -41.47 50.84 -11.29
CA SER A 641 -40.08 51.24 -10.95
C SER A 641 -40.05 52.62 -10.21
N GLY A 642 -38.90 53.23 -9.87
CA GLY A 642 -38.85 54.58 -9.25
C GLY A 642 -37.46 55.15 -8.83
N THR A 643 -37.38 56.46 -8.54
CA THR A 643 -36.14 57.26 -8.27
C THR A 643 -36.37 58.47 -7.33
N GLY A 644 -35.32 59.19 -6.87
CA GLY A 644 -35.42 60.56 -6.28
C GLY A 644 -34.45 60.94 -5.12
N ASN A 645 -34.01 62.21 -5.06
CA ASN A 645 -33.25 62.89 -3.96
C ASN A 645 -34.22 63.55 -2.93
N GLY A 646 -33.86 64.13 -1.77
CA GLY A 646 -32.59 64.32 -1.02
C GLY A 646 -32.65 65.56 -0.08
N GLY A 647 -31.78 65.71 0.94
CA GLY A 647 -31.60 66.96 1.75
C GLY A 647 -31.75 66.87 3.30
N GLY A 648 -31.20 67.86 4.04
CA GLY A 648 -31.30 68.09 5.52
C GLY A 648 -31.43 69.61 5.84
N PRO A 649 -31.00 70.21 6.99
CA PRO A 649 -30.33 69.68 8.21
C PRO A 649 -30.75 70.33 9.60
N SER A 650 -30.03 70.03 10.71
CA SER A 650 -29.92 70.76 12.03
C SER A 650 -31.13 70.79 13.02
N GLY A 651 -31.00 70.92 14.37
CA GLY A 651 -29.84 70.91 15.28
C GLY A 651 -30.13 71.13 16.81
N SER A 652 -29.18 70.74 17.69
CA SER A 652 -28.86 71.17 19.10
C SER A 652 -29.76 70.93 20.37
N THR A 653 -29.13 70.27 21.38
CA THR A 653 -29.05 70.52 22.86
C THR A 653 -30.15 70.20 23.93
N ALA A 654 -29.81 69.21 24.78
CA ALA A 654 -29.69 69.23 26.28
C ALA A 654 -30.89 69.05 27.27
N SER A 655 -30.75 68.02 28.15
CA SER A 655 -31.28 67.81 29.54
C SER A 655 -32.79 67.96 29.87
N GLY A 656 -33.43 67.07 30.65
CA GLY A 656 -32.98 65.78 31.22
C GLY A 656 -33.96 65.15 32.22
N SER A 657 -34.04 63.81 32.24
CA SER A 657 -34.90 62.94 33.09
C SER A 657 -36.42 63.03 32.83
N ALA A 658 -37.23 61.97 32.87
CA ALA A 658 -36.95 60.55 33.13
C ALA A 658 -37.81 59.61 32.26
N ALA A 659 -37.36 59.30 31.03
CA ALA A 659 -37.99 58.32 30.13
C ALA A 659 -37.00 57.78 29.07
N ALA A 660 -35.79 57.37 29.48
CA ALA A 660 -34.64 57.21 28.58
C ALA A 660 -34.01 55.81 28.61
N ALA A 661 -34.67 54.82 27.99
CA ALA A 661 -34.13 53.46 27.81
C ALA A 661 -34.44 52.85 26.42
N ALA A 662 -34.86 53.66 25.44
CA ALA A 662 -35.41 53.19 24.16
C ALA A 662 -34.75 53.80 22.89
N ALA A 663 -33.65 54.56 23.04
CA ALA A 663 -33.05 55.32 21.94
C ALA A 663 -31.52 55.36 21.99
N ALA A 664 -30.87 54.18 21.88
CA ALA A 664 -29.40 54.07 21.83
C ALA A 664 -28.89 53.07 20.75
N ALA A 665 -29.73 52.66 19.81
CA ALA A 665 -29.30 51.93 18.61
C ALA A 665 -28.57 52.89 17.66
N SER A 666 -27.28 53.12 17.93
CA SER A 666 -26.44 54.04 17.15
C SER A 666 -26.34 53.65 15.67
N ASN A 667 -26.05 54.65 14.83
CA ASN A 667 -25.89 54.51 13.38
C ASN A 667 -24.97 53.33 13.00
N LYS A 668 -25.55 52.17 12.70
CA LYS A 668 -24.85 51.13 11.94
C LYS A 668 -24.65 51.65 10.52
N SER A 669 -23.49 52.25 10.28
CA SER A 669 -22.97 52.53 8.95
C SER A 669 -23.21 51.32 8.05
N LYS A 670 -23.89 51.52 6.92
CA LYS A 670 -24.32 50.43 6.04
C LYS A 670 -23.07 49.70 5.53
N VAL A 671 -22.75 48.54 6.12
CA VAL A 671 -21.49 47.85 5.87
C VAL A 671 -21.38 47.51 4.37
N VAL A 672 -20.35 48.08 3.74
CA VAL A 672 -19.98 47.80 2.36
C VAL A 672 -18.67 47.03 2.42
N PHE A 673 -18.62 45.93 1.70
CA PHE A 673 -17.44 45.09 1.58
C PHE A 673 -16.77 45.37 0.23
N SER A 674 -15.44 45.32 0.20
CA SER A 674 -14.60 45.45 -0.99
C SER A 674 -14.18 44.08 -1.52
N LYS A 675 -13.54 44.03 -2.69
CA LYS A 675 -12.91 42.78 -3.14
C LYS A 675 -11.69 42.49 -2.27
N GLY A 676 -11.57 41.27 -1.76
CA GLY A 676 -10.50 40.84 -0.85
C GLY A 676 -10.84 40.95 0.63
N ASP A 677 -12.04 41.41 0.99
CA ASP A 677 -12.48 41.46 2.39
C ASP A 677 -12.78 40.03 2.89
N ALA A 678 -12.15 39.65 4.00
CA ALA A 678 -12.46 38.42 4.72
C ALA A 678 -13.75 38.57 5.54
N VAL A 679 -14.63 37.57 5.48
CA VAL A 679 -15.97 37.59 6.10
C VAL A 679 -16.34 36.25 6.71
N ALA A 680 -17.08 36.26 7.81
CA ALA A 680 -17.93 35.13 8.18
C ALA A 680 -19.28 35.30 7.48
N PHE A 681 -19.78 34.30 6.77
CA PHE A 681 -21.07 34.36 6.07
C PHE A 681 -21.86 33.07 6.22
N LYS A 682 -23.20 33.16 6.14
CA LYS A 682 -24.08 31.97 6.21
C LYS A 682 -24.60 31.62 4.81
N PRO A 683 -24.22 30.48 4.22
CA PRO A 683 -24.72 30.05 2.91
C PRO A 683 -26.25 29.87 2.92
N ARG A 684 -26.90 30.07 1.78
CA ARG A 684 -28.30 29.68 1.56
C ARG A 684 -28.36 28.35 0.81
N THR A 685 -28.67 27.28 1.54
CA THR A 685 -29.09 25.99 0.99
C THR A 685 -30.47 26.09 0.35
N GLY A 686 -30.74 25.26 -0.67
CA GLY A 686 -32.00 25.27 -1.42
C GLY A 686 -33.16 24.49 -0.78
N GLY A 687 -33.14 24.34 0.55
CA GLY A 687 -34.09 23.52 1.32
C GLY A 687 -33.93 23.75 2.82
N GLU A 688 -34.80 23.14 3.63
CA GLU A 688 -34.99 23.42 5.07
C GLU A 688 -33.90 22.85 6.00
N GLY A 689 -32.63 22.96 5.61
CA GLY A 689 -31.48 22.66 6.47
C GLY A 689 -30.94 23.92 7.14
N VAL A 690 -30.59 23.83 8.43
CA VAL A 690 -29.82 24.88 9.11
C VAL A 690 -28.40 24.88 8.54
N SER A 691 -28.02 25.95 7.84
CA SER A 691 -26.64 26.14 7.38
C SER A 691 -25.77 26.78 8.46
N ASP A 692 -24.53 26.35 8.60
CA ASP A 692 -23.57 26.98 9.51
C ASP A 692 -23.01 28.29 8.93
N TRP A 693 -22.26 29.03 9.75
CA TRP A 693 -21.50 30.19 9.31
C TRP A 693 -20.09 29.74 8.87
N ILE A 694 -19.59 30.24 7.75
CA ILE A 694 -18.34 29.80 7.13
C ILE A 694 -17.44 31.01 6.83
N MET A 695 -16.12 30.82 6.90
CA MET A 695 -15.09 31.79 6.54
C MET A 695 -14.94 31.91 5.01
N GLY A 696 -15.00 33.14 4.49
CA GLY A 696 -14.86 33.37 3.04
C GLY A 696 -14.25 34.73 2.67
N GLU A 697 -13.88 34.87 1.40
CA GLU A 697 -13.34 36.10 0.81
C GLU A 697 -14.33 36.69 -0.21
N VAL A 698 -14.58 37.99 -0.14
CA VAL A 698 -15.41 38.70 -1.14
C VAL A 698 -14.67 38.81 -2.47
N ALA A 699 -14.96 37.94 -3.42
CA ALA A 699 -14.32 37.94 -4.75
C ALA A 699 -14.91 38.96 -5.74
N GLN A 700 -16.19 39.33 -5.60
CA GLN A 700 -16.83 40.30 -6.50
C GLN A 700 -18.00 41.03 -5.84
N VAL A 701 -18.04 42.36 -5.95
CA VAL A 701 -19.24 43.17 -5.64
C VAL A 701 -20.14 43.22 -6.88
N LEU A 702 -21.42 42.90 -6.73
CA LEU A 702 -22.40 42.86 -7.81
C LEU A 702 -23.49 43.91 -7.58
N GLY A 703 -23.57 44.94 -8.43
CA GLY A 703 -24.62 45.95 -8.40
C GLY A 703 -24.50 47.00 -7.27
N GLU A 704 -25.49 47.88 -7.19
CA GLU A 704 -25.39 49.16 -6.47
C GLU A 704 -26.59 49.45 -5.55
N GLY A 705 -26.46 50.46 -4.69
CA GLY A 705 -27.56 51.01 -3.88
C GLY A 705 -28.31 49.98 -3.03
N LYS A 706 -29.49 49.55 -3.51
CA LYS A 706 -30.36 48.54 -2.88
C LYS A 706 -30.24 47.14 -3.51
N SER A 707 -29.79 47.03 -4.76
CA SER A 707 -29.61 45.73 -5.45
C SER A 707 -28.27 45.06 -5.16
N ARG A 708 -27.30 45.78 -4.54
CA ARG A 708 -25.96 45.25 -4.24
C ARG A 708 -25.99 43.87 -3.57
N ARG A 709 -25.20 42.95 -4.13
CA ARG A 709 -24.90 41.59 -3.66
C ARG A 709 -23.39 41.38 -3.72
N TYR A 710 -22.93 40.29 -3.15
CA TYR A 710 -21.52 39.91 -3.12
C TYR A 710 -21.39 38.46 -3.57
N LYS A 711 -20.40 38.18 -4.43
CA LYS A 711 -19.82 36.84 -4.54
C LYS A 711 -18.83 36.68 -3.41
N VAL A 712 -18.99 35.61 -2.64
CA VAL A 712 -18.02 35.16 -1.64
C VAL A 712 -17.52 33.78 -2.06
N LEU A 713 -16.21 33.58 -1.95
CA LEU A 713 -15.56 32.28 -2.08
C LEU A 713 -15.35 31.71 -0.68
N ASP A 714 -15.47 30.40 -0.52
CA ASP A 714 -14.91 29.71 0.65
C ASP A 714 -13.38 29.90 0.69
N ILE A 715 -12.82 30.15 1.87
CA ILE A 715 -11.35 30.33 2.01
C ILE A 715 -10.63 28.97 2.02
N GLU A 716 -11.28 27.90 2.48
CA GLU A 716 -10.89 26.53 2.19
C GLU A 716 -11.99 25.87 1.34
N PRO A 717 -11.81 25.72 0.01
CA PRO A 717 -12.61 24.76 -0.72
C PRO A 717 -12.30 23.34 -0.26
N ASP A 718 -13.29 22.45 -0.29
CA ASP A 718 -13.09 20.99 -0.32
C ASP A 718 -12.24 20.63 -1.55
N ASP A 719 -10.91 20.58 -1.38
CA ASP A 719 -9.90 20.18 -2.37
C ASP A 719 -9.80 21.05 -3.65
N GLN A 720 -8.83 20.73 -4.52
CA GLN A 720 -8.40 21.52 -5.68
C GLN A 720 -9.37 21.47 -6.89
N SER A 721 -10.68 21.30 -6.68
CA SER A 721 -11.67 21.18 -7.77
C SER A 721 -12.80 22.23 -7.73
N LYS A 722 -12.42 23.47 -8.11
CA LYS A 722 -13.28 24.67 -8.27
C LYS A 722 -13.79 25.28 -6.95
N GLN A 723 -13.24 26.45 -6.61
CA GLN A 723 -13.76 27.32 -5.55
C GLN A 723 -15.28 27.57 -5.72
N LYS A 724 -16.04 27.33 -4.66
CA LYS A 724 -17.50 27.36 -4.67
C LYS A 724 -18.02 28.79 -4.49
N GLU A 725 -18.53 29.40 -5.57
CA GLU A 725 -19.09 30.76 -5.51
C GLU A 725 -20.44 30.80 -4.80
N TYR A 726 -20.52 31.54 -3.68
CA TYR A 726 -21.78 31.85 -3.01
C TYR A 726 -22.24 33.29 -3.31
N ARG A 727 -23.53 33.48 -3.62
CA ARG A 727 -24.15 34.81 -3.78
C ARG A 727 -24.88 35.22 -2.50
N THR A 728 -24.41 36.28 -1.85
CA THR A 728 -24.93 36.74 -0.55
C THR A 728 -25.15 38.27 -0.50
N SER A 729 -25.61 38.79 0.64
CA SER A 729 -25.85 40.21 0.92
C SER A 729 -25.13 40.65 2.20
N ALA A 730 -24.84 41.96 2.33
CA ALA A 730 -24.15 42.53 3.50
C ALA A 730 -24.87 42.29 4.85
N SER A 731 -26.16 41.92 4.82
CA SER A 731 -26.95 41.52 6.00
C SER A 731 -26.65 40.11 6.50
N SER A 732 -25.94 39.30 5.70
CA SER A 732 -25.68 37.87 5.91
C SER A 732 -24.18 37.58 5.89
N MET A 733 -23.38 38.61 6.21
CA MET A 733 -21.93 38.60 6.34
C MET A 733 -21.52 39.45 7.54
N ILE A 734 -20.44 39.06 8.22
CA ILE A 734 -19.79 39.80 9.30
C ILE A 734 -18.32 39.97 8.90
N PRO A 735 -17.75 41.19 8.90
CA PRO A 735 -16.34 41.39 8.53
C PRO A 735 -15.41 40.75 9.56
N ILE A 736 -14.42 40.00 9.08
CA ILE A 736 -13.29 39.54 9.89
C ILE A 736 -12.24 40.64 9.90
N THR A 737 -11.70 40.95 11.08
CA THR A 737 -10.75 42.05 11.23
C THR A 737 -9.36 41.62 10.73
N PRO A 738 -8.69 42.41 9.85
CA PRO A 738 -7.34 42.12 9.41
C PRO A 738 -6.36 42.06 10.59
N GLU A 739 -5.33 41.22 10.47
CA GLU A 739 -4.35 40.95 11.52
C GLU A 739 -3.66 42.22 12.05
N SER A 740 -3.30 43.14 11.14
CA SER A 740 -2.73 44.46 11.46
C SER A 740 -3.64 45.39 12.26
N GLN A 741 -4.93 45.05 12.38
CA GLN A 741 -5.94 45.76 13.17
C GLN A 741 -6.53 44.87 14.29
N ALA A 742 -6.11 43.60 14.40
CA ALA A 742 -6.63 42.68 15.41
C ALA A 742 -6.37 43.16 16.85
N SER A 743 -5.33 43.97 17.06
CA SER A 743 -5.02 44.66 18.32
C SER A 743 -6.04 45.72 18.72
N THR A 744 -6.80 46.31 17.78
CA THR A 744 -7.80 47.36 18.06
C THR A 744 -9.19 46.82 18.40
N LEU A 745 -9.38 45.51 18.36
CA LEU A 745 -10.61 44.86 18.84
C LEU A 745 -10.79 45.06 20.35
N LYS A 746 -12.05 44.98 20.81
CA LYS A 746 -12.38 44.92 22.23
C LYS A 746 -12.06 43.53 22.79
N ASP A 747 -11.72 43.48 24.07
CA ASP A 747 -11.63 42.22 24.81
C ASP A 747 -13.00 41.60 25.03
N TRP A 748 -13.04 40.27 25.13
CA TRP A 748 -14.25 39.50 25.43
C TRP A 748 -14.30 39.17 26.92
N GLU A 749 -15.46 39.31 27.56
CA GLU A 749 -15.64 39.03 28.99
C GLU A 749 -16.03 37.56 29.20
N SER A 750 -15.64 36.98 30.35
CA SER A 750 -16.04 35.61 30.73
C SER A 750 -17.56 35.48 30.80
N GLY A 751 -18.10 34.37 30.29
CA GLY A 751 -19.54 34.08 30.21
C GLY A 751 -20.25 34.74 29.03
N GLN A 752 -19.55 35.49 28.17
CA GLN A 752 -20.15 36.02 26.94
C GLN A 752 -20.33 34.91 25.89
N VAL A 753 -21.53 34.84 25.30
CA VAL A 753 -21.83 33.93 24.19
C VAL A 753 -21.41 34.60 22.87
N VAL A 754 -20.55 33.91 22.12
CA VAL A 754 -19.93 34.38 20.89
C VAL A 754 -20.12 33.38 19.75
N LEU A 755 -19.87 33.82 18.53
CA LEU A 755 -19.64 32.92 17.41
C LEU A 755 -18.14 32.89 17.12
N ALA A 756 -17.53 31.72 16.97
CA ALA A 756 -16.09 31.60 16.82
C ALA A 756 -15.71 30.51 15.81
N LEU A 757 -14.63 30.76 15.07
CA LEU A 757 -14.04 29.78 14.16
C LEU A 757 -13.51 28.59 14.98
N TYR A 758 -13.95 27.37 14.66
CA TYR A 758 -13.45 26.18 15.36
C TYR A 758 -12.05 25.81 14.84
N PRO A 759 -11.09 25.44 15.72
CA PRO A 759 -9.70 25.22 15.32
C PRO A 759 -9.53 24.25 14.14
N ASN A 760 -8.72 24.65 13.16
CA ASN A 760 -8.44 23.89 11.93
C ASN A 760 -9.68 23.63 11.05
N THR A 761 -10.63 24.58 10.99
CA THR A 761 -11.78 24.56 10.07
C THR A 761 -12.10 25.96 9.55
N THR A 762 -12.92 26.07 8.49
CA THR A 762 -13.57 27.33 8.08
C THR A 762 -14.89 27.64 8.81
N THR A 763 -15.40 26.75 9.66
CA THR A 763 -16.75 26.87 10.22
C THR A 763 -16.77 27.59 11.55
N PHE A 764 -17.72 28.53 11.70
CA PHE A 764 -17.96 29.28 12.92
C PHE A 764 -19.15 28.69 13.69
N TYR A 765 -18.89 28.24 14.92
CA TYR A 765 -19.88 27.67 15.83
C TYR A 765 -20.14 28.60 17.02
N LYS A 766 -21.23 28.34 17.75
CA LYS A 766 -21.56 29.06 18.99
C LYS A 766 -20.69 28.55 20.14
N ALA A 767 -20.15 29.48 20.92
CA ALA A 767 -19.24 29.20 22.02
C ALA A 767 -19.47 30.15 23.20
N GLU A 768 -19.01 29.74 24.38
CA GLU A 768 -18.94 30.56 25.59
C GLU A 768 -17.48 30.96 25.88
N VAL A 769 -17.25 32.24 26.16
CA VAL A 769 -15.94 32.77 26.52
C VAL A 769 -15.60 32.40 27.95
N HIS A 770 -14.50 31.67 28.15
CA HIS A 770 -14.01 31.31 29.48
C HIS A 770 -12.94 32.28 29.99
N SER A 771 -11.97 32.63 29.14
CA SER A 771 -10.91 33.59 29.47
C SER A 771 -10.22 34.11 28.21
N MET A 772 -9.40 35.16 28.35
CA MET A 772 -8.61 35.72 27.25
C MET A 772 -7.17 35.98 27.73
N ASP A 773 -6.18 35.68 26.90
CA ASP A 773 -4.77 35.92 27.21
C ASP A 773 -4.26 37.30 26.73
N SER A 774 -3.13 37.73 27.28
CA SER A 774 -2.49 39.01 26.91
C SER A 774 -1.83 39.00 25.53
N GLN A 775 -1.95 37.92 24.75
CA GLN A 775 -1.47 37.82 23.36
C GLN A 775 -2.61 37.91 22.35
N GLY A 776 -3.87 37.98 22.79
CA GLY A 776 -5.02 38.12 21.90
C GLY A 776 -5.74 36.80 21.59
N ARG A 777 -5.50 35.71 22.32
CA ARG A 777 -6.25 34.45 22.18
C ARG A 777 -7.36 34.36 23.22
N VAL A 778 -8.51 33.88 22.79
CA VAL A 778 -9.68 33.63 23.62
C VAL A 778 -9.78 32.12 23.86
N ALA A 779 -9.89 31.72 25.13
CA ALA A 779 -10.24 30.37 25.52
C ALA A 779 -11.77 30.22 25.50
N LEU A 780 -12.25 29.28 24.70
CA LEU A 780 -13.66 29.10 24.35
C LEU A 780 -14.10 27.67 24.66
N LYS A 781 -15.34 27.53 25.12
CA LYS A 781 -16.05 26.25 25.18
C LYS A 781 -17.10 26.21 24.08
N PHE A 782 -17.06 25.22 23.20
CA PHE A 782 -18.00 25.13 22.08
C PHE A 782 -19.30 24.40 22.45
N GLU A 783 -20.40 24.84 21.86
CA GLU A 783 -21.71 24.21 22.06
C GLU A 783 -21.76 22.83 21.39
N GLY A 784 -21.84 21.77 22.20
CA GLY A 784 -21.81 20.37 21.76
C GLY A 784 -20.59 19.57 22.24
N GLU A 785 -19.59 20.20 22.86
CA GLU A 785 -18.49 19.47 23.52
C GLU A 785 -19.02 18.81 24.81
N ASN A 786 -19.10 17.47 24.81
CA ASN A 786 -19.65 16.69 25.93
C ASN A 786 -18.81 16.72 27.22
N ASP A 787 -17.49 16.97 27.11
CA ASP A 787 -16.62 17.12 28.26
C ASP A 787 -16.62 18.55 28.79
N SER A 788 -16.94 18.72 30.07
CA SER A 788 -17.17 20.03 30.68
C SER A 788 -15.93 20.91 30.82
N THR A 789 -14.74 20.34 30.58
CA THR A 789 -13.41 20.94 30.79
C THR A 789 -12.63 21.25 29.51
N THR A 790 -13.13 20.86 28.33
CA THR A 790 -12.46 21.20 27.06
C THR A 790 -12.55 22.69 26.79
N LEU A 791 -11.41 23.32 26.50
CA LEU A 791 -11.29 24.73 26.13
C LEU A 791 -10.38 24.88 24.91
N GLN A 792 -10.96 25.34 23.81
CA GLN A 792 -10.25 25.62 22.57
C GLN A 792 -9.66 27.04 22.61
N GLN A 793 -8.48 27.26 22.02
CA GLN A 793 -7.90 28.60 21.86
C GLN A 793 -8.11 29.11 20.44
N VAL A 794 -8.72 30.30 20.31
CA VAL A 794 -9.01 30.95 19.02
C VAL A 794 -8.53 32.41 19.08
N GLU A 795 -7.94 32.93 18.00
CA GLU A 795 -7.53 34.35 17.96
C GLU A 795 -8.74 35.28 18.02
N ARG A 796 -8.64 36.39 18.77
CA ARG A 796 -9.71 37.39 18.97
C ARG A 796 -10.33 37.92 17.67
N ARG A 797 -9.61 37.91 16.54
CA ARG A 797 -10.12 38.32 15.21
C ARG A 797 -11.10 37.33 14.58
N PHE A 798 -11.07 36.07 14.99
CA PHE A 798 -11.98 35.01 14.55
C PHE A 798 -13.08 34.70 15.59
N VAL A 799 -13.20 35.54 16.62
CA VAL A 799 -14.29 35.53 17.60
C VAL A 799 -15.16 36.76 17.35
N ILE A 800 -16.43 36.57 17.04
CA ILE A 800 -17.36 37.61 16.60
C ILE A 800 -18.66 37.62 17.40
N GLU A 801 -19.30 38.80 17.47
CA GLU A 801 -20.54 39.04 18.21
C GLU A 801 -21.66 38.09 17.74
N TYR A 802 -22.09 37.17 18.60
CA TYR A 802 -23.24 36.31 18.30
C TYR A 802 -24.50 37.16 18.24
N ARG A 803 -25.22 37.07 17.11
CA ARG A 803 -26.52 37.72 16.90
C ARG A 803 -27.53 36.64 16.62
N ALA A 804 -28.42 36.41 17.59
CA ALA A 804 -29.61 35.57 17.46
C ALA A 804 -30.60 36.14 16.43
#